data_AF-A0A6J1UE46-F1
#
_entry.id   AF-A0A6J1UE46-F1
#
_cell.length_a   1.000
_cell.length_b   1.000
_cell.length_c   1.000
_cell.angle_alpha   90.00
_cell.angle_beta   90.00
_cell.angle_gamma   90.00
#
_symmetry.space_group_name_H-M   'P 1'
#
loop_
_entity.id
_entity.type
_entity.pdbx_description
1 polymer ?
#
loop_
_entity_poly.entity_id
_entity_poly.type
_entity_poly.pdbx_seq_one_letter_code
_entity_poly.pdbx_strand_id
1 'polypeptide(L)'
;MDEGLPEQHNSPRMVNLSKTDNESSNLPSVEEADKKYDIQDDVHIADTRCEKSTLSIESKELILDPTSPPIDLKEDGDVIEAQPAPNFNGVCSELKVKESKEADYLPGGQGEQQALKTEDKNQSLTDLFQDDMKRPYGVCSESPYDTDYTKNLISNLENASSQEALLEEIESELLSTDLLKNPTLSNGMCNTKATLAVFEKCIQDKYLQQEHIIKKLIKENKKHQELILDICSEKDNLKDELKKRTETEKQHLNIIRQLEVRIEGLQKEAKTVKDKLVSQDAAAKIAIQQLHKEMAFRTDQANRKCEEARQEKEAMVMKYVRGEKESLDLRKEKEILERKLRDANKDIEKHTNKIKQLSQEKARLHQLFESKENETTRMSRDVEKLKEEVNSYMIKVKWAQNKLKAEVDLHKETKDHLKVATTKLTQAKEEADQIRKNCQEIIKTYQESEEIKSNELDVKLRLTKGELEKQLQEKSDHLEVHHAKIKELEDVKRTFKEGMDELRTLRTKVKCLEDERLRTEDELSKYRELINRQKAEIHNLLEKVKTVDLLQEQHQRDEQEMNSWKEEVDSLNTLLNDFQKDIDGSRKRESELLVFTEKLTTKNAQLQSETNSLQMQLDKLIFMERESQNQLELANQARDELENKLKKEGDLHGNKVQMLEMELASQQKSFADLNTKAEELKDELMTQKRKHAANLKDLTKQLQQARRKLDNLENGSCDKEVSSMGSRSSSSGSLNARSSNEDRSPENTGSSVVVDHFPEVDKTVLIERIVRLQKAHARKNEKMEFMEDHIKQLVEEIRKKTKIIQSYILREEAGTLSSEASDFNKVHLSRRGGIMASLYTSHPADSGLTLELSLEINRKLQAVLEDTLLKNITLKDNLQTLGTEIERLIKQQHELEQRLKQT
;
A
#
# COMPACT_ATOMS: atom_id res chain seq x y z
N MET A 1 68.28 4.67 57.59
CA MET A 1 67.46 3.92 58.56
C MET A 1 66.63 2.99 57.72
N ASP A 2 66.89 1.70 57.92
CA ASP A 2 65.98 0.55 57.86
C ASP A 2 65.08 0.45 56.61
N GLU A 3 65.38 -0.42 55.64
CA GLU A 3 65.27 -1.90 55.65
C GLU A 3 63.85 -2.42 55.36
N GLY A 4 63.77 -3.45 54.50
CA GLY A 4 62.54 -4.03 53.99
C GLY A 4 62.82 -5.04 52.88
N LEU A 5 63.13 -6.28 53.27
CA LEU A 5 63.40 -7.43 52.37
C LEU A 5 62.10 -8.26 52.10
N PRO A 6 62.10 -9.28 51.19
CA PRO A 6 60.99 -9.46 50.25
C PRO A 6 60.25 -10.83 50.40
N GLU A 7 59.99 -11.52 49.27
CA GLU A 7 59.44 -12.88 49.06
C GLU A 7 57.91 -13.00 48.87
N GLN A 8 57.35 -13.97 48.11
CA GLN A 8 57.81 -14.82 46.97
C GLN A 8 56.57 -15.47 46.28
N HIS A 9 56.70 -15.92 45.01
CA HIS A 9 55.77 -16.85 44.30
C HIS A 9 54.30 -16.38 44.05
N ASN A 10 53.49 -16.93 43.12
CA ASN A 10 53.64 -18.11 42.23
C ASN A 10 52.94 -17.94 40.85
N SER A 11 53.12 -18.91 39.94
CA SER A 11 52.67 -18.89 38.53
C SER A 11 51.32 -19.65 38.25
N PRO A 12 50.76 -19.68 37.01
CA PRO A 12 49.30 -19.65 36.78
C PRO A 12 48.65 -20.96 36.26
N ARG A 13 47.33 -20.96 36.03
CA ARG A 13 46.62 -21.98 35.23
C ARG A 13 45.37 -21.47 34.49
N MET A 14 45.13 -22.01 33.29
CA MET A 14 43.97 -21.77 32.41
C MET A 14 42.66 -22.42 32.91
N VAL A 15 41.52 -21.90 32.44
CA VAL A 15 40.25 -22.65 32.29
C VAL A 15 39.61 -22.32 30.94
N ASN A 16 39.10 -23.34 30.22
CA ASN A 16 38.30 -23.21 28.99
C ASN A 16 36.80 -23.35 29.29
N LEU A 17 35.94 -22.63 28.57
CA LEU A 17 34.51 -22.90 28.29
C LEU A 17 34.06 -21.93 27.16
N SER A 18 33.06 -22.19 26.30
CA SER A 18 32.46 -23.45 25.79
C SER A 18 31.53 -23.12 24.61
N LYS A 19 31.21 -24.09 23.74
CA LYS A 19 30.21 -23.95 22.67
C LYS A 19 28.76 -23.92 23.20
N THR A 20 27.84 -23.41 22.38
CA THR A 20 26.51 -24.01 22.16
C THR A 20 25.95 -23.56 20.79
N ASP A 21 25.08 -24.36 20.19
CA ASP A 21 24.69 -24.32 18.78
C ASP A 21 23.17 -24.03 18.62
N ASN A 22 22.72 -23.61 17.42
CA ASN A 22 21.40 -23.99 16.86
C ASN A 22 21.25 -23.64 15.37
N GLU A 23 20.29 -24.29 14.69
CA GLU A 23 20.16 -24.31 13.22
C GLU A 23 18.77 -23.84 12.68
N SER A 24 18.73 -23.56 11.36
CA SER A 24 17.74 -24.08 10.38
C SER A 24 16.70 -23.16 9.66
N SER A 25 16.65 -23.36 8.32
CA SER A 25 15.47 -23.36 7.41
C SER A 25 14.91 -22.10 6.69
N ASN A 26 15.26 -22.00 5.40
CA ASN A 26 14.39 -21.96 4.18
C ASN A 26 13.31 -20.89 3.88
N LEU A 27 13.62 -20.05 2.84
CA LEU A 27 12.83 -19.75 1.61
C LEU A 27 11.44 -19.03 1.70
N PRO A 28 10.88 -18.42 0.61
CA PRO A 28 11.23 -18.55 -0.82
C PRO A 28 11.45 -17.24 -1.64
N SER A 29 11.60 -17.43 -2.96
CA SER A 29 12.05 -16.52 -4.04
C SER A 29 11.06 -15.46 -4.58
N VAL A 30 11.59 -14.49 -5.33
CA VAL A 30 10.99 -13.87 -6.55
C VAL A 30 12.09 -13.70 -7.61
N GLU A 31 11.75 -13.63 -8.90
CA GLU A 31 12.65 -13.73 -10.06
C GLU A 31 12.75 -12.46 -10.93
N GLU A 32 13.60 -12.58 -11.95
CA GLU A 32 14.02 -11.67 -13.03
C GLU A 32 12.95 -10.85 -13.78
N ALA A 33 13.38 -9.77 -14.43
CA ALA A 33 12.84 -9.36 -15.73
C ALA A 33 13.86 -8.54 -16.57
N ASP A 34 14.35 -9.13 -17.67
CA ASP A 34 15.11 -8.43 -18.74
C ASP A 34 14.15 -7.99 -19.87
N LYS A 35 14.42 -6.85 -20.54
CA LYS A 35 13.74 -6.44 -21.79
C LYS A 35 14.37 -5.24 -22.50
N LYS A 36 14.84 -5.49 -23.74
CA LYS A 36 15.04 -4.46 -24.78
C LYS A 36 13.71 -3.92 -25.32
N TYR A 37 13.72 -2.70 -25.87
CA TYR A 37 13.19 -2.42 -27.21
C TYR A 37 13.98 -1.26 -27.89
N ASP A 38 14.08 -1.31 -29.22
CA ASP A 38 14.66 -0.28 -30.12
C ASP A 38 13.53 0.59 -30.73
N ILE A 39 13.86 1.48 -31.70
CA ILE A 39 12.98 2.30 -32.59
C ILE A 39 12.57 3.68 -32.01
N GLN A 40 12.74 4.85 -32.66
CA GLN A 40 13.59 5.27 -33.80
C GLN A 40 13.62 6.83 -33.94
N ASP A 41 14.50 7.32 -34.83
CA ASP A 41 14.45 8.58 -35.64
C ASP A 41 14.48 10.00 -35.02
N ASP A 42 15.51 10.76 -35.46
CA ASP A 42 15.54 12.16 -35.94
C ASP A 42 15.03 13.35 -35.06
N VAL A 43 15.65 14.54 -35.07
CA VAL A 43 16.16 15.31 -36.23
C VAL A 43 17.51 16.03 -35.99
N HIS A 44 18.25 16.16 -37.10
CA HIS A 44 19.56 16.78 -37.35
C HIS A 44 19.72 18.32 -37.24
N ILE A 45 21.00 18.76 -37.14
CA ILE A 45 21.62 19.99 -37.75
C ILE A 45 21.24 21.35 -37.11
N ALA A 46 22.14 22.35 -36.91
CA ALA A 46 23.36 22.71 -37.64
C ALA A 46 24.53 23.25 -36.79
N ASP A 47 25.73 23.22 -37.37
CA ASP A 47 26.94 23.93 -36.95
C ASP A 47 26.99 25.33 -37.60
N THR A 48 27.54 26.36 -36.95
CA THR A 48 28.07 27.53 -37.69
C THR A 48 29.17 28.31 -36.95
N ARG A 49 30.25 28.58 -37.70
CA ARG A 49 31.51 29.22 -37.29
C ARG A 49 31.39 30.74 -37.04
N CYS A 50 31.96 31.16 -35.91
CA CYS A 50 32.73 32.39 -35.64
C CYS A 50 32.82 33.51 -36.71
N GLU A 51 32.54 34.75 -36.32
CA GLU A 51 33.41 35.89 -36.68
C GLU A 51 33.38 37.01 -35.61
N LYS A 52 34.30 38.00 -35.69
CA LYS A 52 34.45 39.11 -34.74
C LYS A 52 33.90 40.43 -35.31
N SER A 53 33.40 41.35 -34.47
CA SER A 53 34.11 42.62 -34.15
C SER A 53 33.26 43.71 -33.44
N THR A 54 33.97 44.50 -32.63
CA THR A 54 33.82 45.95 -32.35
C THR A 54 32.63 46.57 -31.58
N LEU A 55 33.03 47.42 -30.60
CA LEU A 55 32.39 48.63 -30.05
C LEU A 55 31.12 48.41 -29.17
N SER A 56 31.14 48.68 -27.86
CA SER A 56 31.42 49.93 -27.10
C SER A 56 30.17 50.80 -26.89
N ILE A 57 29.72 50.89 -25.64
CA ILE A 57 28.79 51.91 -25.13
C ILE A 57 29.41 52.51 -23.86
N GLU A 58 29.36 53.84 -23.74
CA GLU A 58 29.94 54.63 -22.64
C GLU A 58 28.85 55.18 -21.71
N SER A 59 29.23 55.52 -20.48
CA SER A 59 28.38 56.00 -19.39
C SER A 59 27.63 57.31 -19.66
N LYS A 60 26.48 57.49 -18.99
CA LYS A 60 26.27 58.65 -18.11
C LYS A 60 25.08 58.52 -17.14
N GLU A 61 25.29 59.09 -15.96
CA GLU A 61 24.29 59.32 -14.90
C GLU A 61 23.50 60.61 -15.16
N LEU A 62 22.60 61.00 -14.25
CA LEU A 62 22.67 62.30 -13.54
C LEU A 62 21.60 62.41 -12.42
N ILE A 63 22.06 62.32 -11.16
CA ILE A 63 21.60 62.95 -9.89
C ILE A 63 20.12 63.35 -9.66
N LEU A 64 19.61 63.08 -8.45
CA LEU A 64 19.52 64.08 -7.36
C LEU A 64 19.24 63.44 -5.96
N ASP A 65 19.63 64.17 -4.91
CA ASP A 65 19.77 63.81 -3.47
C ASP A 65 19.70 65.15 -2.66
N PRO A 66 19.86 65.29 -1.31
CA PRO A 66 19.58 64.44 -0.13
C PRO A 66 18.61 65.13 0.88
N THR A 67 18.32 64.50 2.04
CA THR A 67 18.37 65.23 3.35
C THR A 67 18.42 64.34 4.63
N SER A 68 19.65 64.17 5.16
CA SER A 68 20.05 64.26 6.59
C SER A 68 19.45 63.34 7.71
N PRO A 69 20.15 63.18 8.87
CA PRO A 69 19.98 62.06 9.83
C PRO A 69 19.69 62.58 11.27
N PRO A 70 20.15 62.04 12.44
CA PRO A 70 20.76 60.72 12.79
C PRO A 70 20.34 60.07 14.16
N ILE A 71 20.95 58.91 14.47
CA ILE A 71 21.57 58.52 15.78
C ILE A 71 20.76 57.91 16.97
N ASP A 72 21.26 56.74 17.42
CA ASP A 72 21.46 56.21 18.79
C ASP A 72 20.39 55.61 19.75
N LEU A 73 20.85 54.48 20.36
CA LEU A 73 20.76 54.06 21.80
C LEU A 73 19.36 53.74 22.43
N LYS A 74 19.21 52.82 23.41
CA LYS A 74 19.95 51.63 23.88
C LYS A 74 19.08 50.87 24.93
N GLU A 75 19.47 49.65 25.32
CA GLU A 75 19.19 48.95 26.61
C GLU A 75 17.73 48.63 27.04
N ASP A 76 17.46 47.33 27.13
CA ASP A 76 17.06 46.54 28.33
C ASP A 76 15.93 47.02 29.28
N GLY A 77 15.24 46.05 29.91
CA GLY A 77 14.77 46.22 31.30
C GLY A 77 13.39 45.66 31.66
N ASP A 78 13.36 44.43 32.15
CA ASP A 78 12.23 43.64 32.67
C ASP A 78 11.11 44.32 33.51
N VAL A 79 9.89 43.80 33.30
CA VAL A 79 8.90 43.28 34.29
C VAL A 79 8.79 43.94 35.69
N ILE A 80 7.58 44.42 36.07
CA ILE A 80 6.76 43.91 37.21
C ILE A 80 5.41 44.67 37.36
N GLU A 81 4.34 43.88 37.34
CA GLU A 81 3.09 43.86 38.13
C GLU A 81 2.53 45.09 38.92
N ALA A 82 1.19 45.07 39.06
CA ALA A 82 0.33 45.66 40.11
C ALA A 82 -0.31 47.07 39.94
N GLN A 83 -1.62 47.06 40.22
CA GLN A 83 -2.65 48.12 40.29
C GLN A 83 -2.48 49.07 41.51
N PRO A 84 -3.28 50.17 41.72
CA PRO A 84 -4.64 50.45 41.19
C PRO A 84 -4.97 51.89 40.72
N ALA A 85 -6.22 52.07 40.26
CA ALA A 85 -6.83 53.33 39.80
C ALA A 85 -7.49 54.17 40.93
N PRO A 86 -8.06 55.37 40.65
CA PRO A 86 -9.48 55.41 40.22
C PRO A 86 -9.89 56.51 39.21
N ASN A 87 -10.95 56.21 38.43
CA ASN A 87 -12.12 57.01 37.94
C ASN A 87 -11.97 58.53 37.62
N PHE A 88 -12.64 59.15 36.65
CA PHE A 88 -13.85 58.87 35.80
C PHE A 88 -13.59 59.41 34.36
N ASN A 89 -14.40 59.25 33.30
CA ASN A 89 -15.84 58.90 33.18
C ASN A 89 -16.19 58.28 31.80
N GLY A 90 -17.27 57.50 31.73
CA GLY A 90 -17.90 57.02 30.48
C GLY A 90 -17.27 55.75 29.85
N VAL A 91 -18.00 54.69 29.50
CA VAL A 91 -19.45 54.42 29.56
C VAL A 91 -19.70 52.99 30.10
N CYS A 92 -20.65 52.85 31.02
CA CYS A 92 -21.06 51.61 31.70
C CYS A 92 -21.79 50.61 30.77
N SER A 93 -21.66 49.28 30.87
CA SER A 93 -21.80 48.33 32.02
C SER A 93 -23.26 47.90 32.28
N GLU A 94 -23.61 46.64 32.63
CA GLU A 94 -22.79 45.42 32.82
C GLU A 94 -23.60 44.08 32.83
N LEU A 95 -22.88 42.98 32.58
CA LEU A 95 -22.97 41.62 33.19
C LEU A 95 -24.31 40.92 33.54
N LYS A 96 -24.51 39.77 32.85
CA LYS A 96 -24.40 38.37 33.39
C LYS A 96 -25.52 37.80 34.32
N VAL A 97 -25.64 36.46 34.23
CA VAL A 97 -26.09 35.44 35.22
C VAL A 97 -27.29 34.59 34.73
N LYS A 98 -27.28 33.32 35.16
CA LYS A 98 -28.21 32.21 34.89
C LYS A 98 -29.66 32.57 35.23
N GLU A 99 -30.64 32.01 34.53
CA GLU A 99 -31.39 30.81 34.99
C GLU A 99 -32.46 30.29 33.99
N SER A 100 -32.86 29.03 34.21
CA SER A 100 -34.21 28.44 34.12
C SER A 100 -35.23 28.83 33.01
N LYS A 101 -35.80 27.76 32.40
CA LYS A 101 -37.19 27.60 31.89
C LYS A 101 -37.64 28.18 30.52
N GLU A 102 -37.93 27.24 29.60
CA GLU A 102 -39.29 26.81 29.18
C GLU A 102 -40.23 27.74 28.35
N ALA A 103 -40.94 27.10 27.40
CA ALA A 103 -42.10 27.55 26.60
C ALA A 103 -41.89 28.61 25.48
N ASP A 104 -42.09 28.14 24.23
CA ASP A 104 -42.96 28.64 23.14
C ASP A 104 -42.88 30.14 22.69
N TYR A 105 -43.08 30.52 21.41
CA TYR A 105 -43.93 29.93 20.37
C TYR A 105 -43.36 29.98 18.92
N LEU A 106 -43.94 29.11 18.09
CA LEU A 106 -44.00 29.04 16.61
C LEU A 106 -44.62 30.33 15.97
N PRO A 107 -44.66 30.55 14.62
CA PRO A 107 -44.96 29.54 13.58
C PRO A 107 -44.47 29.71 12.10
N GLY A 108 -44.77 28.68 11.29
CA GLY A 108 -44.83 28.69 9.81
C GLY A 108 -43.53 28.25 9.10
N GLY A 109 -43.55 27.48 8.02
CA GLY A 109 -44.63 26.83 7.24
C GLY A 109 -44.13 26.51 5.80
N GLN A 110 -44.72 25.61 5.00
CA GLN A 110 -45.84 24.68 5.19
C GLN A 110 -45.88 23.64 4.04
N GLY A 111 -46.47 22.46 4.27
CA GLY A 111 -47.06 21.62 3.20
C GLY A 111 -46.38 20.27 2.94
N GLU A 112 -47.04 19.19 2.50
CA GLU A 112 -48.45 18.86 2.12
C GLU A 112 -48.53 17.30 2.03
N GLN A 113 -49.63 16.53 2.06
CA GLN A 113 -50.96 16.51 2.72
C GLN A 113 -51.54 15.07 2.55
N GLN A 114 -52.54 14.53 3.27
CA GLN A 114 -53.33 15.02 4.41
C GLN A 114 -53.39 13.96 5.55
N ALA A 115 -54.20 12.88 5.62
CA ALA A 115 -55.67 12.67 5.74
C ALA A 115 -55.91 11.34 6.51
N LEU A 116 -56.98 11.02 7.26
CA LEU A 116 -58.06 11.73 8.00
C LEU A 116 -58.39 10.81 9.21
N LYS A 117 -58.51 11.30 10.47
CA LYS A 117 -59.72 11.76 11.21
C LYS A 117 -60.93 10.80 11.16
N THR A 118 -61.72 10.58 12.22
CA THR A 118 -62.23 11.44 13.34
C THR A 118 -62.08 10.79 14.74
N GLU A 119 -61.91 11.51 15.87
CA GLU A 119 -62.92 12.16 16.78
C GLU A 119 -64.01 11.16 17.32
N ASP A 120 -64.45 11.16 18.59
CA ASP A 120 -64.57 12.28 19.56
C ASP A 120 -64.52 11.92 21.09
N LYS A 121 -64.54 12.97 21.95
CA LYS A 121 -64.51 13.12 23.45
C LYS A 121 -64.97 11.99 24.40
N ASN A 122 -64.23 11.85 25.52
CA ASN A 122 -64.63 11.93 26.97
C ASN A 122 -63.61 11.16 27.85
N GLN A 123 -62.93 11.72 28.87
CA GLN A 123 -63.40 12.18 30.19
C GLN A 123 -64.19 11.14 31.02
N SER A 124 -63.55 10.52 32.03
CA SER A 124 -64.01 10.55 33.44
C SER A 124 -62.98 9.91 34.41
N LEU A 125 -63.27 10.01 35.71
CA LEU A 125 -62.44 9.74 36.88
C LEU A 125 -62.10 8.26 37.13
N THR A 126 -60.99 8.08 37.85
CA THR A 126 -60.82 7.02 38.85
C THR A 126 -61.74 7.29 40.04
N ASP A 127 -62.87 6.59 40.17
CA ASP A 127 -63.56 6.42 41.47
C ASP A 127 -64.56 5.25 41.45
N LEU A 128 -65.14 4.94 42.61
CA LEU A 128 -66.14 3.88 42.88
C LEU A 128 -65.65 2.42 42.73
N PHE A 129 -65.05 1.92 43.81
CA PHE A 129 -65.19 0.53 44.26
C PHE A 129 -65.85 0.50 45.65
N GLN A 130 -67.16 0.77 45.72
CA GLN A 130 -67.95 0.49 46.94
C GLN A 130 -69.46 0.44 46.66
N ASP A 131 -70.11 -0.59 47.20
CA ASP A 131 -71.57 -0.85 47.30
C ASP A 131 -72.40 -0.85 45.99
N ASP A 132 -73.57 -1.51 45.90
CA ASP A 132 -74.46 -2.03 46.95
C ASP A 132 -75.03 -3.43 46.63
N MET A 133 -75.53 -4.11 47.67
CA MET A 133 -76.18 -5.42 47.64
C MET A 133 -77.64 -5.28 48.14
N LYS A 134 -78.62 -5.15 47.23
CA LYS A 134 -80.06 -5.31 47.56
C LYS A 134 -80.90 -5.86 46.42
N ARG A 135 -81.82 -6.77 46.78
CA ARG A 135 -83.10 -6.95 46.09
C ARG A 135 -84.08 -5.85 46.52
N PRO A 136 -85.13 -5.61 45.72
CA PRO A 136 -86.48 -5.69 46.29
C PRO A 136 -87.32 -6.81 45.65
N TYR A 137 -88.49 -7.07 46.23
CA TYR A 137 -89.41 -8.14 45.84
C TYR A 137 -90.49 -7.66 44.86
N GLY A 138 -90.82 -8.53 43.90
CA GLY A 138 -92.21 -8.79 43.48
C GLY A 138 -92.92 -7.80 42.55
N VAL A 139 -93.48 -8.34 41.47
CA VAL A 139 -94.93 -8.50 41.28
C VAL A 139 -95.14 -9.68 40.30
N CYS A 140 -96.20 -10.46 40.49
CA CYS A 140 -96.58 -11.53 39.55
C CYS A 140 -97.40 -10.95 38.39
N SER A 141 -97.29 -11.51 37.18
CA SER A 141 -98.35 -12.39 36.63
C SER A 141 -98.23 -12.60 35.12
N GLU A 142 -97.58 -13.70 34.70
CA GLU A 142 -98.08 -14.56 33.61
C GLU A 142 -97.29 -15.87 33.64
N SER A 143 -97.99 -16.99 33.86
CA SER A 143 -97.37 -18.32 33.89
C SER A 143 -97.35 -18.90 32.46
N PRO A 144 -96.18 -19.30 31.91
CA PRO A 144 -96.11 -19.93 30.59
C PRO A 144 -96.77 -21.32 30.48
N TYR A 145 -97.57 -21.71 31.47
CA TYR A 145 -98.22 -23.01 31.63
C TYR A 145 -99.76 -22.93 31.69
N ASP A 146 -100.36 -21.73 31.67
CA ASP A 146 -101.82 -21.59 31.69
C ASP A 146 -102.41 -21.89 30.29
N THR A 147 -102.99 -23.08 30.13
CA THR A 147 -103.74 -23.49 28.93
C THR A 147 -105.12 -22.86 28.89
N ASP A 148 -105.72 -22.71 27.70
CA ASP A 148 -107.11 -22.22 27.59
C ASP A 148 -108.14 -23.14 28.27
N TYR A 149 -107.78 -24.42 28.47
CA TYR A 149 -108.59 -25.38 29.24
C TYR A 149 -108.51 -25.12 30.74
N THR A 150 -107.32 -24.85 31.32
CA THR A 150 -107.23 -24.46 32.75
C THR A 150 -107.91 -23.13 33.03
N LYS A 151 -107.85 -22.16 32.11
CA LYS A 151 -108.65 -20.92 32.19
C LYS A 151 -110.16 -21.21 32.16
N ASN A 152 -110.64 -22.05 31.23
CA ASN A 152 -112.04 -22.49 31.20
C ASN A 152 -112.46 -23.23 32.48
N LEU A 153 -111.61 -24.08 33.04
CA LEU A 153 -111.92 -24.85 34.24
C LEU A 153 -112.08 -23.94 35.46
N ILE A 154 -111.20 -22.93 35.61
CA ILE A 154 -111.31 -21.91 36.66
C ILE A 154 -112.59 -21.10 36.48
N SER A 155 -112.88 -20.58 35.28
CA SER A 155 -114.12 -19.84 35.02
C SER A 155 -115.39 -20.67 35.22
N ASN A 156 -115.36 -21.98 34.98
CA ASN A 156 -116.51 -22.86 35.30
C ASN A 156 -116.65 -23.14 36.80
N LEU A 157 -115.55 -23.20 37.56
CA LEU A 157 -115.58 -23.33 39.03
C LEU A 157 -116.08 -22.05 39.71
N GLU A 158 -115.67 -20.88 39.24
CA GLU A 158 -116.15 -19.58 39.73
C GLU A 158 -117.67 -19.41 39.51
N ASN A 159 -118.22 -19.97 38.44
CA ASN A 159 -119.67 -19.95 38.15
C ASN A 159 -120.50 -21.02 38.90
N ALA A 160 -119.88 -21.89 39.71
CA ALA A 160 -120.53 -23.10 40.24
C ALA A 160 -120.59 -23.23 41.78
N SER A 161 -120.24 -22.19 42.55
CA SER A 161 -120.18 -22.32 44.02
C SER A 161 -120.52 -21.05 44.82
N SER A 162 -121.79 -20.63 44.82
CA SER A 162 -122.35 -19.81 45.92
C SER A 162 -123.83 -20.12 46.24
N GLN A 163 -124.04 -21.32 46.78
CA GLN A 163 -124.91 -21.65 47.94
C GLN A 163 -126.42 -21.33 47.98
N GLU A 164 -126.98 -20.41 47.17
CA GLU A 164 -128.38 -19.99 47.33
C GLU A 164 -129.37 -21.01 46.73
N ALA A 165 -129.15 -21.44 45.48
CA ALA A 165 -129.99 -22.43 44.80
C ALA A 165 -130.04 -23.83 45.49
N LEU A 166 -129.01 -24.17 46.28
CA LEU A 166 -128.93 -25.47 46.97
C LEU A 166 -129.65 -25.44 48.34
N LEU A 167 -129.93 -24.26 48.88
CA LEU A 167 -130.89 -24.10 49.97
C LEU A 167 -132.33 -24.16 49.45
N GLU A 168 -132.60 -23.60 48.27
CA GLU A 168 -133.93 -23.58 47.64
C GLU A 168 -134.43 -25.01 47.26
N GLU A 169 -133.56 -25.90 46.78
CA GLU A 169 -133.93 -27.33 46.55
C GLU A 169 -134.21 -28.07 47.88
N ILE A 170 -133.58 -27.67 49.00
CA ILE A 170 -133.78 -28.29 50.34
C ILE A 170 -135.03 -27.76 51.05
N GLU A 171 -135.33 -26.45 50.97
CA GLU A 171 -136.60 -25.90 51.50
C GLU A 171 -137.81 -26.47 50.73
N SER A 172 -137.65 -26.74 49.44
CA SER A 172 -138.68 -27.38 48.59
C SER A 172 -139.00 -28.81 49.03
N GLU A 173 -138.00 -29.63 49.39
CA GLU A 173 -138.25 -31.01 49.86
C GLU A 173 -138.79 -31.05 51.30
N LEU A 174 -138.37 -30.15 52.19
CA LEU A 174 -138.85 -30.09 53.57
C LEU A 174 -140.34 -29.72 53.70
N LEU A 175 -140.89 -28.93 52.78
CA LEU A 175 -142.32 -28.60 52.73
C LEU A 175 -143.21 -29.74 52.21
N SER A 176 -142.65 -30.85 51.74
CA SER A 176 -143.37 -31.95 51.09
C SER A 176 -143.66 -33.15 52.01
N THR A 177 -144.13 -32.90 53.23
CA THR A 177 -144.54 -33.96 54.19
C THR A 177 -145.94 -33.78 54.79
N ASP A 178 -146.48 -34.91 55.28
CA ASP A 178 -147.80 -35.14 55.90
C ASP A 178 -149.08 -35.02 55.04
N LEU A 179 -149.85 -36.12 55.04
CA LEU A 179 -151.22 -36.20 54.50
C LEU A 179 -152.13 -36.90 55.55
N LEU A 180 -152.63 -36.08 56.48
CA LEU A 180 -153.68 -36.29 57.48
C LEU A 180 -153.65 -37.53 58.40
N LYS A 181 -153.67 -37.26 59.72
CA LYS A 181 -154.26 -38.16 60.73
C LYS A 181 -155.77 -38.31 60.55
N ASN A 182 -156.28 -39.50 60.88
CA ASN A 182 -157.64 -39.79 61.35
C ASN A 182 -157.54 -41.04 62.24
N PRO A 183 -158.33 -41.21 63.34
CA PRO A 183 -159.71 -41.68 63.16
C PRO A 183 -160.75 -41.31 64.24
N THR A 184 -161.81 -40.62 63.81
CA THR A 184 -163.23 -40.85 64.21
C THR A 184 -164.08 -40.46 62.98
N LEU A 185 -165.22 -41.06 62.67
CA LEU A 185 -166.08 -42.04 63.37
C LEU A 185 -166.67 -43.03 62.33
N SER A 186 -167.29 -44.13 62.81
CA SER A 186 -168.53 -44.78 62.29
C SER A 186 -168.92 -44.70 60.79
N ASN A 187 -169.42 -45.74 60.12
CA ASN A 187 -169.62 -47.18 60.39
C ASN A 187 -170.24 -47.80 59.09
N GLY A 188 -170.16 -49.11 58.89
CA GLY A 188 -171.11 -49.87 58.06
C GLY A 188 -171.18 -49.62 56.54
N MET A 189 -170.68 -50.60 55.77
CA MET A 189 -171.43 -51.19 54.64
C MET A 189 -171.80 -50.31 53.42
N CYS A 190 -170.83 -49.88 52.60
CA CYS A 190 -171.11 -49.61 51.17
C CYS A 190 -169.90 -49.66 50.20
N ASN A 191 -170.08 -50.35 49.06
CA ASN A 191 -169.37 -50.25 47.77
C ASN A 191 -167.83 -50.19 47.74
N THR A 192 -167.24 -51.39 47.76
CA THR A 192 -165.80 -51.71 47.77
C THR A 192 -165.06 -51.53 46.43
N LYS A 193 -164.90 -50.29 45.94
CA LYS A 193 -163.93 -50.00 44.83
C LYS A 193 -163.04 -48.76 44.99
N ALA A 194 -163.48 -47.71 45.68
CA ALA A 194 -162.72 -46.45 45.71
C ALA A 194 -161.38 -46.54 46.47
N THR A 195 -161.33 -47.25 47.60
CA THR A 195 -160.22 -47.18 48.56
C THR A 195 -158.92 -47.85 48.09
N LEU A 196 -159.02 -48.93 47.30
CA LEU A 196 -157.84 -49.65 46.79
C LEU A 196 -157.07 -48.82 45.75
N ALA A 197 -157.78 -48.18 44.82
CA ALA A 197 -157.18 -47.40 43.73
C ALA A 197 -156.36 -46.19 44.22
N VAL A 198 -156.71 -45.61 45.38
CA VAL A 198 -155.97 -44.49 45.97
C VAL A 198 -154.62 -44.95 46.55
N PHE A 199 -154.60 -46.12 47.22
CA PHE A 199 -153.37 -46.67 47.80
C PHE A 199 -152.39 -47.16 46.71
N GLU A 200 -152.92 -47.86 45.70
CA GLU A 200 -152.16 -48.34 44.54
C GLU A 200 -151.53 -47.17 43.76
N LYS A 201 -152.27 -46.09 43.52
CA LYS A 201 -151.74 -44.88 42.90
C LYS A 201 -150.62 -44.22 43.73
N CYS A 202 -150.79 -44.09 45.04
CA CYS A 202 -149.79 -43.48 45.91
C CYS A 202 -148.44 -44.23 45.88
N ILE A 203 -148.48 -45.57 45.77
CA ILE A 203 -147.27 -46.39 45.59
C ILE A 203 -146.67 -46.19 44.20
N GLN A 204 -147.50 -46.15 43.15
CA GLN A 204 -147.04 -45.92 41.77
C GLN A 204 -146.33 -44.57 41.60
N ASP A 205 -146.89 -43.49 42.16
CA ASP A 205 -146.31 -42.14 42.09
C ASP A 205 -144.98 -42.07 42.86
N LYS A 206 -144.86 -42.75 44.02
CA LYS A 206 -143.59 -42.87 44.76
C LYS A 206 -142.51 -43.61 43.97
N TYR A 207 -142.85 -44.72 43.31
CA TYR A 207 -141.90 -45.43 42.45
C TYR A 207 -141.43 -44.59 41.25
N LEU A 208 -142.34 -43.84 40.61
CA LEU A 208 -141.98 -42.94 39.50
C LEU A 208 -141.05 -41.80 39.94
N GLN A 209 -141.29 -41.20 41.11
CA GLN A 209 -140.36 -40.21 41.69
C GLN A 209 -138.98 -40.82 41.94
N GLN A 210 -138.92 -42.01 42.53
CA GLN A 210 -137.65 -42.70 42.82
C GLN A 210 -136.90 -43.10 41.55
N GLU A 211 -137.61 -43.56 40.51
CA GLU A 211 -137.03 -43.86 39.19
C GLU A 211 -136.48 -42.58 38.52
N HIS A 212 -137.16 -41.45 38.65
CA HIS A 212 -136.69 -40.16 38.12
C HIS A 212 -135.42 -39.68 38.83
N ILE A 213 -135.34 -39.81 40.15
CA ILE A 213 -134.13 -39.48 40.94
C ILE A 213 -132.97 -40.39 40.53
N ILE A 214 -133.20 -41.69 40.40
CA ILE A 214 -132.18 -42.65 39.91
C ILE A 214 -131.70 -42.26 38.49
N LYS A 215 -132.59 -41.80 37.61
CA LYS A 215 -132.21 -41.29 36.28
C LYS A 215 -131.42 -39.97 36.32
N LYS A 216 -131.75 -39.02 37.23
CA LYS A 216 -130.95 -37.79 37.48
C LYS A 216 -129.51 -38.19 37.88
N LEU A 217 -129.40 -39.06 38.90
CA LEU A 217 -128.13 -39.54 39.44
C LEU A 217 -127.29 -40.35 38.44
N ILE A 218 -127.90 -41.22 37.61
CA ILE A 218 -127.17 -41.95 36.55
C ILE A 218 -126.62 -40.98 35.50
N LYS A 219 -127.38 -39.93 35.14
CA LYS A 219 -126.94 -38.92 34.18
C LYS A 219 -125.81 -38.04 34.74
N GLU A 220 -125.84 -37.70 36.01
CA GLU A 220 -124.74 -37.01 36.70
C GLU A 220 -123.51 -37.90 36.84
N ASN A 221 -123.66 -39.16 37.29
CA ASN A 221 -122.56 -40.11 37.37
C ASN A 221 -121.88 -40.31 36.00
N LYS A 222 -122.65 -40.38 34.90
CA LYS A 222 -122.07 -40.41 33.54
C LYS A 222 -121.33 -39.12 33.18
N LYS A 223 -121.87 -37.94 33.49
CA LYS A 223 -121.14 -36.66 33.33
C LYS A 223 -119.84 -36.63 34.12
N HIS A 224 -119.84 -37.14 35.35
CA HIS A 224 -118.63 -37.21 36.17
C HIS A 224 -117.61 -38.20 35.59
N GLN A 225 -118.04 -39.33 35.02
CA GLN A 225 -117.15 -40.26 34.30
C GLN A 225 -116.55 -39.62 33.05
N GLU A 226 -117.34 -38.88 32.27
CA GLU A 226 -116.87 -38.12 31.09
C GLU A 226 -115.85 -37.05 31.51
N LEU A 227 -116.16 -36.24 32.53
CA LEU A 227 -115.24 -35.23 33.08
C LEU A 227 -113.95 -35.84 33.66
N ILE A 228 -114.02 -37.01 34.31
CA ILE A 228 -112.83 -37.72 34.81
C ILE A 228 -111.96 -38.21 33.65
N LEU A 229 -112.55 -38.67 32.54
CA LEU A 229 -111.82 -39.06 31.33
C LEU A 229 -111.15 -37.86 30.66
N ASP A 230 -111.86 -36.74 30.54
CA ASP A 230 -111.31 -35.49 29.97
C ASP A 230 -110.13 -34.98 30.82
N ILE A 231 -110.29 -34.87 32.15
CA ILE A 231 -109.22 -34.51 33.09
C ILE A 231 -108.06 -35.52 33.00
N CYS A 232 -108.33 -36.82 32.86
CA CYS A 232 -107.27 -37.80 32.66
C CYS A 232 -106.50 -37.55 31.35
N SER A 233 -107.18 -37.21 30.26
CA SER A 233 -106.55 -36.92 28.98
C SER A 233 -105.71 -35.63 29.01
N GLU A 234 -106.21 -34.55 29.64
CA GLU A 234 -105.46 -33.31 29.82
C GLU A 234 -104.21 -33.55 30.68
N LYS A 235 -104.36 -34.27 31.81
CA LYS A 235 -103.26 -34.66 32.70
C LYS A 235 -102.15 -35.42 31.97
N ASP A 236 -102.48 -36.31 31.03
CA ASP A 236 -101.45 -37.00 30.24
C ASP A 236 -100.89 -36.15 29.09
N ASN A 237 -101.69 -35.26 28.47
CA ASN A 237 -101.19 -34.26 27.51
C ASN A 237 -100.17 -33.30 28.15
N LEU A 238 -100.50 -32.71 29.30
CA LEU A 238 -99.63 -31.80 30.06
C LEU A 238 -98.33 -32.51 30.51
N LYS A 239 -98.42 -33.78 30.88
CA LYS A 239 -97.28 -34.63 31.24
C LYS A 239 -96.36 -34.89 30.04
N ASP A 240 -96.90 -35.04 28.83
CA ASP A 240 -96.11 -35.20 27.61
C ASP A 240 -95.55 -33.87 27.08
N GLU A 241 -96.24 -32.75 27.29
CA GLU A 241 -95.66 -31.42 27.05
C GLU A 241 -94.52 -31.12 28.04
N LEU A 242 -94.66 -31.46 29.32
CA LEU A 242 -93.59 -31.34 30.32
C LEU A 242 -92.35 -32.18 29.94
N LYS A 243 -92.54 -33.39 29.39
CA LYS A 243 -91.44 -34.18 28.80
C LYS A 243 -90.76 -33.44 27.65
N LYS A 244 -91.52 -32.88 26.71
CA LYS A 244 -90.97 -32.10 25.58
C LYS A 244 -90.18 -30.89 26.08
N ARG A 245 -90.72 -30.12 27.03
CA ARG A 245 -90.06 -28.97 27.66
C ARG A 245 -88.75 -29.37 28.34
N THR A 246 -88.76 -30.39 29.20
CA THR A 246 -87.53 -30.86 29.88
C THR A 246 -86.50 -31.46 28.91
N GLU A 247 -86.91 -32.00 27.76
CA GLU A 247 -85.97 -32.43 26.72
C GLU A 247 -85.36 -31.24 25.95
N THR A 248 -86.16 -30.21 25.60
CA THR A 248 -85.60 -28.96 25.04
C THR A 248 -84.67 -28.26 26.03
N GLU A 249 -84.98 -28.27 27.32
CA GLU A 249 -84.15 -27.72 28.39
C GLU A 249 -82.80 -28.44 28.50
N LYS A 250 -82.77 -29.79 28.43
CA LYS A 250 -81.52 -30.56 28.33
C LYS A 250 -80.70 -30.19 27.09
N GLN A 251 -81.35 -29.98 25.95
CA GLN A 251 -80.67 -29.59 24.71
C GLN A 251 -80.05 -28.20 24.85
N HIS A 252 -80.79 -27.22 25.39
CA HIS A 252 -80.26 -25.89 25.69
C HIS A 252 -79.11 -25.94 26.71
N LEU A 253 -79.23 -26.72 27.78
CA LEU A 253 -78.17 -26.90 28.79
C LEU A 253 -76.90 -27.54 28.19
N ASN A 254 -77.05 -28.47 27.25
CA ASN A 254 -75.93 -29.08 26.53
C ASN A 254 -75.25 -28.08 25.57
N ILE A 255 -76.03 -27.25 24.86
CA ILE A 255 -75.51 -26.17 24.01
C ILE A 255 -74.78 -25.12 24.85
N ILE A 256 -75.35 -24.69 25.98
CA ILE A 256 -74.71 -23.77 26.93
C ILE A 256 -73.37 -24.33 27.39
N ARG A 257 -73.32 -25.60 27.83
CA ARG A 257 -72.07 -26.26 28.26
C ARG A 257 -71.02 -26.33 27.16
N GLN A 258 -71.43 -26.56 25.91
CA GLN A 258 -70.51 -26.54 24.76
C GLN A 258 -69.97 -25.13 24.47
N LEU A 259 -70.80 -24.09 24.66
CA LEU A 259 -70.37 -22.69 24.55
C LEU A 259 -69.45 -22.28 25.71
N GLU A 260 -69.73 -22.69 26.94
CA GLU A 260 -68.87 -22.48 28.11
C GLU A 260 -67.47 -23.08 27.89
N VAL A 261 -67.38 -24.36 27.50
CA VAL A 261 -66.12 -25.03 27.17
C VAL A 261 -65.38 -24.33 26.02
N ARG A 262 -66.11 -23.83 25.01
CA ARG A 262 -65.52 -23.06 23.90
C ARG A 262 -65.01 -21.69 24.35
N ILE A 263 -65.72 -21.00 25.23
CA ILE A 263 -65.29 -19.72 25.83
C ILE A 263 -64.05 -19.93 26.69
N GLU A 264 -64.00 -20.98 27.52
CA GLU A 264 -62.79 -21.36 28.26
C GLU A 264 -61.61 -21.66 27.33
N GLY A 265 -61.83 -22.38 26.23
CA GLY A 265 -60.81 -22.65 25.20
C GLY A 265 -60.25 -21.36 24.62
N LEU A 266 -61.12 -20.48 24.12
CA LEU A 266 -60.74 -19.18 23.55
C LEU A 266 -60.06 -18.25 24.57
N GLN A 267 -60.47 -18.28 25.85
CA GLN A 267 -59.79 -17.54 26.92
C GLN A 267 -58.38 -18.08 27.19
N LYS A 268 -58.20 -19.41 27.21
CA LYS A 268 -56.88 -20.04 27.36
C LYS A 268 -55.98 -19.72 26.16
N GLU A 269 -56.50 -19.81 24.93
CA GLU A 269 -55.79 -19.41 23.72
C GLU A 269 -55.38 -17.94 23.75
N ALA A 270 -56.33 -17.02 23.98
CA ALA A 270 -56.08 -15.58 24.07
C ALA A 270 -55.05 -15.24 25.15
N LYS A 271 -55.07 -15.92 26.29
CA LYS A 271 -54.02 -15.79 27.32
C LYS A 271 -52.66 -16.24 26.79
N THR A 272 -52.55 -17.43 26.19
CA THR A 272 -51.25 -17.89 25.65
C THR A 272 -50.72 -17.01 24.52
N VAL A 273 -51.59 -16.39 23.71
CA VAL A 273 -51.19 -15.41 22.68
C VAL A 273 -50.70 -14.11 23.31
N LYS A 274 -51.37 -13.62 24.35
CA LYS A 274 -50.94 -12.44 25.12
C LYS A 274 -49.59 -12.66 25.80
N ASP A 275 -49.40 -13.81 26.46
CA ASP A 275 -48.16 -14.16 27.15
C ASP A 275 -46.97 -14.34 26.14
N LYS A 276 -47.24 -14.87 24.94
CA LYS A 276 -46.28 -14.91 23.82
C LYS A 276 -45.94 -13.51 23.31
N LEU A 277 -46.93 -12.63 23.12
CA LEU A 277 -46.70 -11.27 22.64
C LEU A 277 -45.85 -10.47 23.63
N VAL A 278 -46.10 -10.61 24.94
CA VAL A 278 -45.30 -9.96 26.00
C VAL A 278 -43.86 -10.47 26.01
N SER A 279 -43.63 -11.78 25.83
CA SER A 279 -42.26 -12.30 25.77
C SER A 279 -41.51 -11.90 24.48
N GLN A 280 -42.21 -11.76 23.35
CA GLN A 280 -41.65 -11.22 22.10
C GLN A 280 -41.32 -9.72 22.21
N ASP A 281 -42.20 -8.90 22.80
CA ASP A 281 -41.96 -7.48 23.06
C ASP A 281 -40.76 -7.28 24.02
N ALA A 282 -40.65 -8.08 25.08
CA ALA A 282 -39.50 -8.07 25.98
C ALA A 282 -38.19 -8.44 25.26
N ALA A 283 -38.20 -9.49 24.43
CA ALA A 283 -37.04 -9.89 23.63
C ALA A 283 -36.63 -8.80 22.62
N ALA A 284 -37.60 -8.19 21.93
CA ALA A 284 -37.35 -7.08 21.00
C ALA A 284 -36.74 -5.87 21.72
N LYS A 285 -37.24 -5.50 22.91
CA LYS A 285 -36.68 -4.42 23.73
C LYS A 285 -35.24 -4.71 24.17
N ILE A 286 -34.92 -5.94 24.54
CA ILE A 286 -33.53 -6.35 24.86
C ILE A 286 -32.63 -6.23 23.63
N ALA A 287 -33.09 -6.72 22.46
CA ALA A 287 -32.34 -6.63 21.21
C ALA A 287 -32.07 -5.17 20.78
N ILE A 288 -33.08 -4.29 20.88
CA ILE A 288 -32.94 -2.86 20.59
C ILE A 288 -31.94 -2.20 21.55
N GLN A 289 -32.02 -2.49 22.87
CA GLN A 289 -31.04 -1.99 23.84
C GLN A 289 -29.62 -2.48 23.58
N GLN A 290 -29.46 -3.73 23.12
CA GLN A 290 -28.15 -4.29 22.77
C GLN A 290 -27.60 -3.65 21.50
N LEU A 291 -28.43 -3.42 20.47
CA LEU A 291 -28.04 -2.68 19.26
C LEU A 291 -27.68 -1.22 19.58
N HIS A 292 -28.42 -0.53 20.45
CA HIS A 292 -28.08 0.84 20.87
C HIS A 292 -26.73 0.89 21.62
N LYS A 293 -26.42 -0.09 22.46
CA LYS A 293 -25.11 -0.18 23.14
C LYS A 293 -23.97 -0.44 22.16
N GLU A 294 -24.17 -1.36 21.21
CA GLU A 294 -23.19 -1.67 20.16
C GLU A 294 -22.95 -0.46 19.24
N MET A 295 -24.02 0.25 18.83
CA MET A 295 -23.90 1.47 18.03
C MET A 295 -23.18 2.59 18.78
N ALA A 296 -23.51 2.82 20.06
CA ALA A 296 -22.80 3.79 20.89
C ALA A 296 -21.30 3.44 21.02
N PHE A 297 -20.97 2.18 21.30
CA PHE A 297 -19.57 1.72 21.37
C PHE A 297 -18.82 1.90 20.04
N ARG A 298 -19.46 1.63 18.90
CA ARG A 298 -18.88 1.88 17.56
C ARG A 298 -18.67 3.38 17.30
N THR A 299 -19.62 4.23 17.66
CA THR A 299 -19.48 5.69 17.57
C THR A 299 -18.35 6.19 18.46
N ASP A 300 -18.23 5.72 19.70
CA ASP A 300 -17.14 6.09 20.62
C ASP A 300 -15.77 5.56 20.17
N GLN A 301 -15.72 4.46 19.42
CA GLN A 301 -14.49 3.96 18.81
C GLN A 301 -14.10 4.80 17.57
N ALA A 302 -15.07 5.16 16.73
CA ALA A 302 -14.84 6.03 15.58
C ALA A 302 -14.39 7.43 16.02
N ASN A 303 -15.07 8.03 17.00
CA ASN A 303 -14.70 9.32 17.58
C ASN A 303 -13.28 9.31 18.17
N ARG A 304 -12.88 8.24 18.86
CA ARG A 304 -11.49 8.07 19.34
C ARG A 304 -10.48 8.06 18.20
N LYS A 305 -10.71 7.28 17.14
CA LYS A 305 -9.83 7.24 15.95
C LYS A 305 -9.74 8.59 15.24
N CYS A 306 -10.83 9.35 15.18
CA CYS A 306 -10.83 10.71 14.63
C CYS A 306 -10.05 11.70 15.50
N GLU A 307 -10.15 11.58 16.83
CA GLU A 307 -9.41 12.41 17.79
C GLU A 307 -7.92 12.06 17.83
N GLU A 308 -7.58 10.76 17.77
CA GLU A 308 -6.20 10.27 17.61
C GLU A 308 -5.57 10.85 16.33
N ALA A 309 -6.24 10.75 15.18
CA ALA A 309 -5.77 11.34 13.92
C ALA A 309 -5.68 12.89 13.97
N ARG A 310 -6.54 13.57 14.74
CA ARG A 310 -6.45 15.01 14.98
C ARG A 310 -5.19 15.36 15.79
N GLN A 311 -4.92 14.61 16.85
CA GLN A 311 -3.74 14.79 17.70
C GLN A 311 -2.44 14.46 16.94
N GLU A 312 -2.43 13.43 16.09
CA GLU A 312 -1.30 13.13 15.19
C GLU A 312 -1.02 14.27 14.21
N LYS A 313 -2.06 14.83 13.59
CA LYS A 313 -1.94 16.00 12.70
C LYS A 313 -1.38 17.22 13.45
N GLU A 314 -1.87 17.50 14.65
CA GLU A 314 -1.40 18.62 15.48
C GLU A 314 0.05 18.39 15.97
N ALA A 315 0.42 17.16 16.32
CA ALA A 315 1.79 16.77 16.62
C ALA A 315 2.72 16.89 15.40
N MET A 316 2.24 16.61 14.19
CA MET A 316 2.98 16.78 12.94
C MET A 316 3.21 18.27 12.62
N VAL A 317 2.19 19.12 12.77
CA VAL A 317 2.34 20.58 12.65
C VAL A 317 3.34 21.11 13.68
N MET A 318 3.27 20.66 14.94
CA MET A 318 4.23 21.05 15.97
C MET A 318 5.65 20.53 15.73
N LYS A 319 5.83 19.39 15.03
CA LYS A 319 7.15 18.93 14.54
C LYS A 319 7.66 19.85 13.43
N TYR A 320 6.81 20.20 12.45
CA TYR A 320 7.17 21.10 11.36
C TYR A 320 7.60 22.48 11.86
N VAL A 321 6.82 23.12 12.73
CA VAL A 321 7.13 24.44 13.30
C VAL A 321 8.45 24.44 14.10
N ARG A 322 8.78 23.34 14.79
CA ARG A 322 10.10 23.20 15.43
C ARG A 322 11.23 23.09 14.40
N GLY A 323 11.11 22.21 13.41
CA GLY A 323 12.11 22.06 12.35
C GLY A 323 12.31 23.33 11.51
N GLU A 324 11.24 24.10 11.26
CA GLU A 324 11.31 25.39 10.58
C GLU A 324 12.05 26.44 11.45
N LYS A 325 11.73 26.51 12.75
CA LYS A 325 12.45 27.37 13.70
C LYS A 325 13.93 27.00 13.78
N GLU A 326 14.25 25.71 13.94
CA GLU A 326 15.61 25.19 14.01
C GLU A 326 16.38 25.49 12.71
N SER A 327 15.76 25.30 11.54
CA SER A 327 16.32 25.69 10.24
C SER A 327 16.57 27.20 10.13
N LEU A 328 15.69 28.03 10.69
CA LEU A 328 15.79 29.49 10.66
C LEU A 328 16.84 30.02 11.65
N ASP A 329 17.01 29.39 12.81
CA ASP A 329 18.05 29.73 13.77
C ASP A 329 19.44 29.27 13.29
N LEU A 330 19.56 28.05 12.74
CA LEU A 330 20.80 27.60 12.06
C LEU A 330 21.18 28.50 10.87
N ARG A 331 20.21 29.10 10.18
CA ARG A 331 20.45 30.06 9.10
C ARG A 331 21.07 31.36 9.63
N LYS A 332 20.57 31.90 10.75
CA LYS A 332 21.18 33.05 11.44
C LYS A 332 22.61 32.74 11.88
N GLU A 333 22.84 31.56 12.47
CA GLU A 333 24.18 31.15 12.90
C GLU A 333 25.14 31.04 11.72
N LYS A 334 24.71 30.43 10.60
CA LYS A 334 25.47 30.42 9.34
C LYS A 334 25.80 31.83 8.86
N GLU A 335 24.85 32.75 8.81
CA GLU A 335 25.11 34.14 8.40
C GLU A 335 26.09 34.87 9.33
N ILE A 336 26.07 34.58 10.63
CA ILE A 336 27.02 35.09 11.62
C ILE A 336 28.42 34.50 11.39
N LEU A 337 28.53 33.19 11.14
CA LEU A 337 29.79 32.52 10.84
C LEU A 337 30.39 32.98 9.51
N GLU A 338 29.58 33.14 8.46
CA GLU A 338 30.02 33.71 7.18
C GLU A 338 30.50 35.16 7.33
N ARG A 339 29.84 35.97 8.18
CA ARG A 339 30.28 37.35 8.47
C ARG A 339 31.65 37.34 9.17
N LYS A 340 31.83 36.52 10.20
CA LYS A 340 33.12 36.30 10.87
C LYS A 340 34.21 35.81 9.90
N LEU A 341 33.89 34.89 9.00
CA LEU A 341 34.82 34.38 7.97
C LEU A 341 35.20 35.46 6.96
N ARG A 342 34.24 36.28 6.49
CA ARG A 342 34.51 37.44 5.63
C ARG A 342 35.43 38.46 6.31
N ASP A 343 35.28 38.69 7.61
CA ASP A 343 36.13 39.62 8.35
C ASP A 343 37.53 39.04 8.64
N ALA A 344 37.63 37.76 9.01
CA ALA A 344 38.90 37.05 9.14
C ALA A 344 39.70 37.04 7.82
N ASN A 345 39.03 36.87 6.67
CA ASN A 345 39.67 36.95 5.36
C ASN A 345 40.23 38.35 5.05
N LYS A 346 39.55 39.43 5.47
CA LYS A 346 40.10 40.81 5.35
C LYS A 346 41.37 40.96 6.19
N ASP A 347 41.43 40.35 7.37
CA ASP A 347 42.63 40.41 8.23
C ASP A 347 43.78 39.56 7.67
N ILE A 348 43.50 38.38 7.12
CA ILE A 348 44.46 37.58 6.36
C ILE A 348 45.02 38.40 5.17
N GLU A 349 44.18 39.13 4.45
CA GLU A 349 44.62 40.00 3.34
C GLU A 349 45.50 41.16 3.84
N LYS A 350 45.12 41.85 4.93
CA LYS A 350 45.96 42.88 5.58
C LYS A 350 47.33 42.33 5.95
N HIS A 351 47.39 41.16 6.60
CA HIS A 351 48.64 40.51 6.98
C HIS A 351 49.47 40.07 5.77
N THR A 352 48.84 39.50 4.74
CA THR A 352 49.48 39.13 3.48
C THR A 352 50.10 40.35 2.78
N ASN A 353 49.37 41.47 2.74
CA ASN A 353 49.87 42.72 2.17
C ASN A 353 50.99 43.34 3.02
N LYS A 354 50.96 43.16 4.36
CA LYS A 354 52.09 43.55 5.22
C LYS A 354 53.33 42.67 5.00
N ILE A 355 53.15 41.36 4.77
CA ILE A 355 54.25 40.43 4.42
C ILE A 355 54.87 40.84 3.08
N LYS A 356 54.07 41.20 2.06
CA LYS A 356 54.58 41.74 0.78
C LYS A 356 55.46 42.99 0.99
N GLN A 357 55.00 43.97 1.78
CA GLN A 357 55.77 45.16 2.12
C GLN A 357 57.10 44.84 2.84
N LEU A 358 57.07 43.94 3.83
CA LEU A 358 58.27 43.54 4.57
C LEU A 358 59.26 42.76 3.69
N SER A 359 58.77 41.97 2.74
CA SER A 359 59.59 41.28 1.74
C SER A 359 60.27 42.27 0.78
N GLN A 360 59.55 43.31 0.35
CA GLN A 360 60.10 44.40 -0.48
C GLN A 360 61.19 45.18 0.25
N GLU A 361 60.99 45.57 1.51
CA GLU A 361 62.03 46.27 2.27
C GLU A 361 63.21 45.35 2.62
N LYS A 362 62.98 44.06 2.88
CA LYS A 362 64.07 43.07 3.01
C LYS A 362 64.93 43.01 1.75
N ALA A 363 64.33 42.98 0.56
CA ALA A 363 65.06 43.00 -0.70
C ALA A 363 65.84 44.32 -0.89
N ARG A 364 65.23 45.47 -0.55
CA ARG A 364 65.87 46.78 -0.62
C ARG A 364 67.07 46.91 0.33
N LEU A 365 66.95 46.39 1.55
CA LEU A 365 68.03 46.33 2.54
C LEU A 365 69.15 45.37 2.12
N HIS A 366 68.81 44.24 1.48
CA HIS A 366 69.80 43.30 0.94
C HIS A 366 70.63 43.95 -0.18
N GLN A 367 69.98 44.62 -1.14
CA GLN A 367 70.66 45.37 -2.20
C GLN A 367 71.56 46.50 -1.65
N LEU A 368 71.11 47.18 -0.59
CA LEU A 368 71.92 48.20 0.11
C LEU A 368 73.15 47.59 0.81
N PHE A 369 73.00 46.39 1.40
CA PHE A 369 74.11 45.63 1.98
C PHE A 369 75.12 45.21 0.92
N GLU A 370 74.68 44.61 -0.19
CA GLU A 370 75.55 44.25 -1.32
C GLU A 370 76.31 45.46 -1.87
N SER A 371 75.65 46.62 -1.97
CA SER A 371 76.29 47.87 -2.39
C SER A 371 77.40 48.31 -1.41
N LYS A 372 77.18 48.17 -0.10
CA LYS A 372 78.15 48.51 0.94
C LYS A 372 79.27 47.49 1.09
N GLU A 373 79.01 46.21 0.85
CA GLU A 373 80.04 45.18 0.73
C GLU A 373 80.95 45.44 -0.47
N ASN A 374 80.37 45.73 -1.65
CA ASN A 374 81.14 46.11 -2.85
C ASN A 374 82.01 47.35 -2.61
N GLU A 375 81.47 48.40 -1.95
CA GLU A 375 82.26 49.56 -1.53
C GLU A 375 83.38 49.19 -0.54
N THR A 376 83.10 48.32 0.44
CA THR A 376 84.11 47.85 1.41
C THR A 376 85.25 47.10 0.71
N THR A 377 84.95 46.23 -0.27
CA THR A 377 86.00 45.57 -1.07
C THR A 377 86.81 46.58 -1.90
N ARG A 378 86.19 47.65 -2.42
CA ARG A 378 86.91 48.73 -3.13
C ARG A 378 87.93 49.38 -2.20
N MET A 379 87.48 49.81 -1.01
CA MET A 379 88.35 50.42 -0.01
C MET A 379 89.45 49.48 0.48
N SER A 380 89.22 48.16 0.60
CA SER A 380 90.28 47.20 0.94
C SER A 380 91.39 47.17 -0.11
N ARG A 381 91.03 47.08 -1.40
CA ARG A 381 91.99 47.10 -2.52
C ARG A 381 92.79 48.41 -2.55
N ASP A 382 92.18 49.53 -2.20
CA ASP A 382 92.87 50.82 -2.13
C ASP A 382 93.80 50.92 -0.90
N VAL A 383 93.41 50.33 0.24
CA VAL A 383 94.29 50.16 1.42
C VAL A 383 95.46 49.21 1.12
N GLU A 384 95.27 48.19 0.29
CA GLU A 384 96.33 47.29 -0.17
C GLU A 384 97.36 48.03 -1.05
N LYS A 385 96.93 48.81 -2.05
CA LYS A 385 97.82 49.68 -2.84
C LYS A 385 98.61 50.64 -1.96
N LEU A 386 97.97 51.29 -0.98
CA LEU A 386 98.64 52.22 -0.06
C LEU A 386 99.68 51.51 0.82
N LYS A 387 99.47 50.24 1.19
CA LYS A 387 100.50 49.42 1.87
C LYS A 387 101.68 49.12 0.95
N GLU A 388 101.44 48.84 -0.33
CA GLU A 388 102.50 48.63 -1.33
C GLU A 388 103.31 49.90 -1.59
N GLU A 389 102.65 51.06 -1.69
CA GLU A 389 103.30 52.38 -1.80
C GLU A 389 104.15 52.67 -0.56
N VAL A 390 103.60 52.51 0.65
CA VAL A 390 104.33 52.69 1.92
C VAL A 390 105.53 51.74 2.00
N ASN A 391 105.41 50.49 1.53
CA ASN A 391 106.52 49.55 1.45
C ASN A 391 107.59 50.02 0.43
N SER A 392 107.18 50.54 -0.73
CA SER A 392 108.08 51.15 -1.72
C SER A 392 108.86 52.35 -1.15
N TYR A 393 108.18 53.22 -0.39
CA TYR A 393 108.83 54.32 0.32
C TYR A 393 109.77 53.83 1.43
N MET A 394 109.36 52.81 2.21
CA MET A 394 110.18 52.18 3.25
C MET A 394 111.48 51.59 2.66
N ILE A 395 111.42 50.95 1.50
CA ILE A 395 112.60 50.43 0.77
C ILE A 395 113.51 51.59 0.32
N LYS A 396 112.95 52.67 -0.26
CA LYS A 396 113.72 53.87 -0.66
C LYS A 396 114.41 54.55 0.53
N VAL A 397 113.72 54.67 1.67
CA VAL A 397 114.27 55.25 2.91
C VAL A 397 115.40 54.36 3.46
N LYS A 398 115.21 53.03 3.52
CA LYS A 398 116.27 52.09 3.94
C LYS A 398 117.50 52.16 3.01
N TRP A 399 117.29 52.30 1.70
CA TRP A 399 118.39 52.48 0.74
C TRP A 399 119.14 53.79 0.98
N ALA A 400 118.44 54.91 1.16
CA ALA A 400 119.05 56.21 1.46
C ALA A 400 119.78 56.21 2.81
N GLN A 401 119.22 55.57 3.84
CA GLN A 401 119.84 55.41 5.16
C GLN A 401 121.12 54.56 5.09
N ASN A 402 121.11 53.46 4.32
CA ASN A 402 122.30 52.65 4.09
C ASN A 402 123.39 53.41 3.29
N LYS A 403 123.00 54.23 2.30
CA LYS A 403 123.93 55.09 1.56
C LYS A 403 124.56 56.15 2.45
N LEU A 404 123.76 56.86 3.24
CA LEU A 404 124.25 57.84 4.23
C LEU A 404 125.17 57.18 5.26
N LYS A 405 124.86 55.96 5.72
CA LYS A 405 125.75 55.21 6.61
C LYS A 405 127.11 54.94 5.96
N ALA A 406 127.13 54.47 4.72
CA ALA A 406 128.38 54.24 3.99
C ALA A 406 129.20 55.54 3.78
N GLU A 407 128.53 56.67 3.53
CA GLU A 407 129.18 57.99 3.44
C GLU A 407 129.74 58.46 4.81
N VAL A 408 129.04 58.17 5.91
CA VAL A 408 129.50 58.45 7.29
C VAL A 408 130.68 57.55 7.69
N ASP A 409 130.64 56.26 7.36
CA ASP A 409 131.74 55.32 7.63
C ASP A 409 132.99 55.69 6.79
N LEU A 410 132.84 56.10 5.52
CA LEU A 410 133.92 56.64 4.69
C LEU A 410 134.47 57.98 5.24
N HIS A 411 133.60 58.86 5.75
CA HIS A 411 134.03 60.09 6.43
C HIS A 411 134.79 59.79 7.74
N LYS A 412 134.44 58.70 8.44
CA LYS A 412 135.17 58.23 9.63
C LYS A 412 136.55 57.70 9.25
N GLU A 413 136.66 56.86 8.23
CA GLU A 413 137.95 56.34 7.73
C GLU A 413 138.89 57.47 7.28
N THR A 414 138.37 58.46 6.54
CA THR A 414 139.15 59.63 6.11
C THR A 414 139.52 60.55 7.27
N LYS A 415 138.66 60.72 8.27
CA LYS A 415 138.97 61.43 9.53
C LYS A 415 140.06 60.71 10.33
N ASP A 416 140.05 59.37 10.35
CA ASP A 416 141.08 58.59 11.06
C ASP A 416 142.41 58.59 10.28
N HIS A 417 142.39 58.62 8.94
CA HIS A 417 143.58 58.92 8.13
C HIS A 417 144.14 60.32 8.41
N LEU A 418 143.27 61.34 8.57
CA LEU A 418 143.70 62.70 8.93
C LEU A 418 144.39 62.72 10.31
N LYS A 419 143.91 61.95 11.30
CA LYS A 419 144.60 61.79 12.59
C LYS A 419 145.99 61.19 12.40
N VAL A 420 146.12 60.12 11.62
CA VAL A 420 147.42 59.44 11.35
C VAL A 420 148.38 60.34 10.57
N ALA A 421 147.90 61.19 9.66
CA ALA A 421 148.70 62.22 9.03
C ALA A 421 149.13 63.31 10.03
N THR A 422 148.25 63.68 10.96
CA THR A 422 148.52 64.68 12.01
C THR A 422 149.56 64.18 13.02
N THR A 423 149.52 62.91 13.45
CA THR A 423 150.53 62.35 14.36
C THR A 423 151.89 62.19 13.69
N LYS A 424 151.94 61.88 12.39
CA LYS A 424 153.20 61.94 11.61
C LYS A 424 153.74 63.37 11.49
N LEU A 425 152.86 64.37 11.38
CA LEU A 425 153.26 65.79 11.39
C LEU A 425 153.78 66.24 12.76
N THR A 426 153.26 65.73 13.88
CA THR A 426 153.82 66.03 15.22
C THR A 426 155.16 65.32 15.42
N GLN A 427 155.31 64.06 15.01
CA GLN A 427 156.60 63.36 15.08
C GLN A 427 157.69 64.07 14.26
N ALA A 428 157.38 64.54 13.03
CA ALA A 428 158.33 65.32 12.23
C ALA A 428 158.70 66.69 12.86
N LYS A 429 157.85 67.25 13.73
CA LYS A 429 158.20 68.44 14.54
C LYS A 429 159.04 68.07 15.75
N GLU A 430 158.69 66.98 16.44
CA GLU A 430 159.43 66.45 17.60
C GLU A 430 160.86 66.06 17.21
N GLU A 431 161.08 65.48 16.03
CA GLU A 431 162.41 65.22 15.46
C GLU A 431 163.20 66.53 15.23
N ALA A 432 162.56 67.56 14.67
CA ALA A 432 163.17 68.87 14.47
C ALA A 432 163.48 69.61 15.80
N ASP A 433 162.67 69.40 16.84
CA ASP A 433 162.92 69.91 18.19
C ASP A 433 163.97 69.08 18.95
N GLN A 434 164.09 67.78 18.69
CA GLN A 434 165.13 66.94 19.29
C GLN A 434 166.53 67.26 18.73
N ILE A 435 166.61 67.69 17.47
CA ILE A 435 167.84 68.28 16.90
C ILE A 435 168.18 69.59 17.62
N ARG A 436 167.20 70.45 17.94
CA ARG A 436 167.42 71.67 18.73
C ARG A 436 167.87 71.36 20.17
N LYS A 437 167.29 70.36 20.83
CA LYS A 437 167.64 69.96 22.22
C LYS A 437 169.05 69.39 22.34
N ASN A 438 169.51 68.57 21.40
CA ASN A 438 170.87 68.03 21.41
C ASN A 438 171.95 69.13 21.48
N CYS A 439 171.70 70.30 20.86
CA CYS A 439 172.60 71.46 20.94
C CYS A 439 172.54 72.22 22.28
N GLN A 440 171.54 71.97 23.14
CA GLN A 440 171.40 72.59 24.47
C GLN A 440 171.78 71.65 25.62
N GLU A 441 171.60 70.34 25.48
CA GLU A 441 171.91 69.36 26.54
C GLU A 441 173.43 69.22 26.81
N ILE A 442 174.28 69.53 25.81
CA ILE A 442 175.75 69.66 25.96
C ILE A 442 176.13 70.80 26.93
N ILE A 443 175.29 71.83 27.08
CA ILE A 443 175.53 72.96 27.98
C ILE A 443 174.98 72.67 29.39
N LYS A 444 173.84 71.97 29.48
CA LYS A 444 173.13 71.73 30.76
C LYS A 444 173.73 70.59 31.60
N THR A 445 174.48 69.67 30.97
CA THR A 445 175.14 68.53 31.61
C THR A 445 176.29 68.90 32.57
N TYR A 446 176.62 70.18 32.72
CA TYR A 446 177.69 70.68 33.59
C TYR A 446 177.21 71.42 34.87
N GLN A 447 175.89 71.53 35.12
CA GLN A 447 175.35 72.43 36.15
C GLN A 447 174.33 71.84 37.14
N GLU A 448 173.88 70.59 36.96
CA GLU A 448 172.78 70.00 37.77
C GLU A 448 173.13 68.62 38.36
N SER A 449 174.41 68.40 38.69
CA SER A 449 174.94 67.10 39.12
C SER A 449 175.12 66.91 40.64
N GLU A 450 174.64 67.82 41.50
CA GLU A 450 174.64 67.63 42.96
C GLU A 450 173.22 67.71 43.56
N GLU A 451 172.66 66.51 43.81
CA GLU A 451 171.93 66.12 45.02
C GLU A 451 170.82 67.06 45.53
N ILE A 452 169.53 66.88 45.20
CA ILE A 452 168.68 65.69 45.44
C ILE A 452 168.77 65.14 46.88
N LYS A 453 168.35 65.93 47.88
CA LYS A 453 168.06 65.42 49.25
C LYS A 453 166.93 66.14 50.01
N SER A 454 165.91 66.64 49.29
CA SER A 454 164.75 67.35 49.89
C SER A 454 163.37 66.74 49.58
N ASN A 455 163.23 65.93 48.53
CA ASN A 455 161.91 65.52 47.98
C ASN A 455 161.31 64.22 48.58
N GLU A 456 161.90 63.60 49.60
CA GLU A 456 161.41 62.30 50.12
C GLU A 456 160.23 62.43 51.11
N LEU A 457 160.11 63.56 51.82
CA LEU A 457 159.10 63.73 52.88
C LEU A 457 157.71 64.05 52.30
N ASP A 458 157.65 64.87 51.25
CA ASP A 458 156.39 65.32 50.63
C ASP A 458 155.61 64.17 49.95
N VAL A 459 156.32 63.15 49.46
CA VAL A 459 155.70 61.94 48.89
C VAL A 459 154.90 61.15 49.94
N LYS A 460 155.41 61.05 51.17
CA LYS A 460 154.76 60.30 52.27
C LYS A 460 153.48 60.98 52.77
N LEU A 461 153.45 62.32 52.81
CA LEU A 461 152.24 63.09 53.14
C LEU A 461 151.16 62.94 52.06
N ARG A 462 151.56 62.94 50.78
CA ARG A 462 150.64 62.85 49.64
C ARG A 462 149.96 61.48 49.54
N LEU A 463 150.70 60.40 49.77
CA LEU A 463 150.19 59.03 49.79
C LEU A 463 149.22 58.78 50.96
N THR A 464 149.59 59.21 52.18
CA THR A 464 148.73 59.00 53.36
C THR A 464 147.43 59.80 53.30
N LYS A 465 147.44 61.00 52.70
CA LYS A 465 146.22 61.75 52.40
C LYS A 465 145.34 61.01 51.38
N GLY A 466 145.93 60.55 50.27
CA GLY A 466 145.19 59.90 49.19
C GLY A 466 144.48 58.60 49.61
N GLU A 467 145.09 57.77 50.46
CA GLU A 467 144.44 56.55 50.96
C GLU A 467 143.25 56.86 51.89
N LEU A 468 143.29 57.97 52.62
CA LEU A 468 142.17 58.40 53.49
C LEU A 468 140.99 58.94 52.68
N GLU A 469 141.26 59.75 51.64
CA GLU A 469 140.26 60.24 50.69
C GLU A 469 139.63 59.06 49.91
N LYS A 470 140.44 58.06 49.54
CA LYS A 470 139.99 56.82 48.91
C LYS A 470 139.07 55.99 49.81
N GLN A 471 139.40 55.79 51.09
CA GLN A 471 138.46 55.09 52.00
C GLN A 471 137.17 55.87 52.25
N LEU A 472 137.19 57.20 52.22
CA LEU A 472 135.97 58.01 52.31
C LEU A 472 135.08 57.83 51.07
N GLN A 473 135.68 57.81 49.87
CA GLN A 473 134.98 57.53 48.63
C GLN A 473 134.42 56.09 48.59
N GLU A 474 135.23 55.09 48.92
CA GLU A 474 134.80 53.68 48.99
C GLU A 474 133.61 53.48 49.95
N LYS A 475 133.58 54.21 51.07
CA LYS A 475 132.42 54.24 52.00
C LYS A 475 131.18 54.87 51.37
N SER A 476 131.34 55.93 50.59
CA SER A 476 130.25 56.60 49.87
C SER A 476 129.68 55.69 48.77
N ASP A 477 130.53 55.14 47.92
CA ASP A 477 130.18 54.23 46.83
C ASP A 477 129.43 52.99 47.38
N HIS A 478 129.88 52.45 48.51
CA HIS A 478 129.22 51.30 49.13
C HIS A 478 127.82 51.64 49.67
N LEU A 479 127.61 52.85 50.18
CA LEU A 479 126.28 53.34 50.59
C LEU A 479 125.37 53.60 49.38
N GLU A 480 125.89 54.15 48.28
CA GLU A 480 125.12 54.35 47.05
C GLU A 480 124.67 53.01 46.45
N VAL A 481 125.57 52.01 46.37
CA VAL A 481 125.23 50.63 45.96
C VAL A 481 124.22 49.99 46.92
N HIS A 482 124.27 50.30 48.22
CA HIS A 482 123.28 49.78 49.18
C HIS A 482 121.91 50.41 48.99
N HIS A 483 121.83 51.72 48.74
CA HIS A 483 120.58 52.41 48.41
C HIS A 483 120.01 51.96 47.06
N ALA A 484 120.85 51.74 46.05
CA ALA A 484 120.44 51.19 44.76
C ALA A 484 119.78 49.81 44.92
N LYS A 485 120.41 48.90 45.68
CA LYS A 485 119.84 47.56 45.97
C LYS A 485 118.56 47.60 46.79
N ILE A 486 118.42 48.56 47.72
CA ILE A 486 117.16 48.76 48.46
C ILE A 486 116.06 49.21 47.49
N LYS A 487 116.35 50.17 46.61
CA LYS A 487 115.41 50.64 45.60
C LYS A 487 115.01 49.53 44.62
N GLU A 488 115.97 48.74 44.11
CA GLU A 488 115.69 47.57 43.26
C GLU A 488 114.77 46.57 43.96
N LEU A 489 115.01 46.28 45.25
CA LEU A 489 114.17 45.40 46.06
C LEU A 489 112.76 45.98 46.28
N GLU A 490 112.63 47.29 46.42
CA GLU A 490 111.34 47.99 46.51
C GLU A 490 110.58 48.00 45.18
N ASP A 491 111.26 48.24 44.06
CA ASP A 491 110.68 48.17 42.71
C ASP A 491 110.27 46.73 42.33
N VAL A 492 111.01 45.71 42.75
CA VAL A 492 110.62 44.29 42.61
C VAL A 492 109.43 43.94 43.50
N LYS A 493 109.38 44.41 44.75
CA LYS A 493 108.19 44.23 45.62
C LYS A 493 106.96 44.92 45.06
N ARG A 494 107.12 46.11 44.50
CA ARG A 494 106.07 46.91 43.87
C ARG A 494 105.50 46.21 42.64
N THR A 495 106.36 45.81 41.69
CA THR A 495 105.95 45.09 40.48
C THR A 495 105.37 43.70 40.78
N PHE A 496 105.87 42.98 41.79
CA PHE A 496 105.24 41.74 42.26
C PHE A 496 103.84 41.97 42.82
N LYS A 497 103.61 43.06 43.56
CA LYS A 497 102.29 43.43 44.06
C LYS A 497 101.34 43.83 42.92
N GLU A 498 101.81 44.66 41.99
CA GLU A 498 101.07 45.06 40.79
C GLU A 498 100.59 43.80 40.02
N GLY A 499 101.49 42.86 39.72
CA GLY A 499 101.14 41.59 39.07
C GLY A 499 100.23 40.66 39.90
N MET A 500 100.33 40.67 41.23
CA MET A 500 99.41 39.93 42.11
C MET A 500 97.99 40.52 42.12
N ASP A 501 97.88 41.84 42.07
CA ASP A 501 96.59 42.54 42.03
C ASP A 501 95.96 42.42 40.62
N GLU A 502 96.74 42.50 39.55
CA GLU A 502 96.33 42.14 38.18
C GLU A 502 95.81 40.70 38.11
N LEU A 503 96.58 39.71 38.59
CA LEU A 503 96.18 38.29 38.62
C LEU A 503 94.86 38.09 39.38
N ARG A 504 94.60 38.86 40.44
CA ARG A 504 93.32 38.83 41.16
C ARG A 504 92.17 39.39 40.32
N THR A 505 92.37 40.51 39.61
CA THR A 505 91.33 41.05 38.71
C THR A 505 91.05 40.13 37.51
N LEU A 506 92.08 39.52 36.92
CA LEU A 506 91.93 38.53 35.85
C LEU A 506 91.18 37.28 36.33
N ARG A 507 91.48 36.77 37.54
CA ARG A 507 90.72 35.66 38.14
C ARG A 507 89.25 36.00 38.35
N THR A 508 88.93 37.19 38.84
CA THR A 508 87.53 37.64 38.96
C THR A 508 86.86 37.76 37.59
N LYS A 509 87.55 38.30 36.58
CA LYS A 509 87.02 38.41 35.22
C LYS A 509 86.74 37.04 34.59
N VAL A 510 87.63 36.06 34.76
CA VAL A 510 87.41 34.67 34.32
C VAL A 510 86.15 34.11 34.98
N LYS A 511 86.00 34.25 36.31
CA LYS A 511 84.80 33.77 37.00
C LYS A 511 83.52 34.42 36.44
N CYS A 512 83.50 35.74 36.24
CA CYS A 512 82.32 36.41 35.67
C CYS A 512 81.96 35.87 34.28
N LEU A 513 82.95 35.58 33.44
CA LEU A 513 82.74 34.98 32.11
C LEU A 513 82.28 33.51 32.19
N GLU A 514 82.69 32.76 33.21
CA GLU A 514 82.17 31.40 33.48
C GLU A 514 80.72 31.44 33.99
N ASP A 515 80.40 32.36 34.90
CA ASP A 515 79.04 32.62 35.40
C ASP A 515 78.11 33.15 34.28
N GLU A 516 78.64 33.85 33.27
CA GLU A 516 77.92 34.22 32.04
C GLU A 516 77.72 33.03 31.10
N ARG A 517 78.77 32.23 30.84
CA ARG A 517 78.68 31.04 29.98
C ARG A 517 77.62 30.06 30.51
N LEU A 518 77.63 29.79 31.82
CA LEU A 518 76.65 28.90 32.44
C LEU A 518 75.21 29.40 32.28
N ARG A 519 74.96 30.70 32.46
CA ARG A 519 73.63 31.29 32.21
C ARG A 519 73.19 31.12 30.75
N THR A 520 74.09 31.31 29.78
CA THR A 520 73.76 31.07 28.37
C THR A 520 73.54 29.58 28.04
N GLU A 521 74.23 28.66 28.72
CA GLU A 521 74.02 27.21 28.57
C GLU A 521 72.65 26.77 29.13
N ASP A 522 72.24 27.32 30.28
CA ASP A 522 70.91 27.12 30.87
C ASP A 522 69.79 27.67 29.98
N GLU A 523 69.97 28.85 29.39
CA GLU A 523 69.02 29.44 28.44
C GLU A 523 68.91 28.62 27.16
N LEU A 524 70.03 28.21 26.55
CA LEU A 524 70.06 27.31 25.40
C LEU A 524 69.39 25.96 25.71
N SER A 525 69.53 25.44 26.93
CA SER A 525 68.87 24.22 27.37
C SER A 525 67.34 24.38 27.44
N LYS A 526 66.84 25.48 28.01
CA LYS A 526 65.40 25.82 28.01
C LYS A 526 64.84 26.00 26.59
N TYR A 527 65.60 26.60 25.67
CA TYR A 527 65.19 26.69 24.27
C TYR A 527 65.16 25.31 23.58
N ARG A 528 66.12 24.42 23.85
CA ARG A 528 66.10 23.03 23.36
C ARG A 528 64.87 22.26 23.87
N GLU A 529 64.53 22.39 25.15
CA GLU A 529 63.32 21.79 25.75
C GLU A 529 62.04 22.31 25.10
N LEU A 530 61.91 23.63 24.92
CA LEU A 530 60.75 24.24 24.26
C LEU A 530 60.59 23.75 22.81
N ILE A 531 61.69 23.68 22.05
CA ILE A 531 61.70 23.15 20.68
C ILE A 531 61.29 21.67 20.66
N ASN A 532 61.76 20.87 21.61
CA ASN A 532 61.38 19.45 21.69
C ASN A 532 59.91 19.26 22.08
N ARG A 533 59.38 20.09 23.00
CA ARG A 533 57.95 20.12 23.34
C ARG A 533 57.10 20.50 22.13
N GLN A 534 57.49 21.54 21.39
CA GLN A 534 56.82 21.97 20.15
C GLN A 534 56.87 20.89 19.06
N LYS A 535 57.98 20.17 18.89
CA LYS A 535 58.07 19.03 17.96
C LYS A 535 57.10 17.90 18.32
N ALA A 536 56.98 17.54 19.60
CA ALA A 536 56.03 16.54 20.06
C ALA A 536 54.57 16.99 19.85
N GLU A 537 54.28 18.26 20.12
CA GLU A 537 52.97 18.89 19.90
C GLU A 537 52.59 18.90 18.41
N ILE A 538 53.51 19.29 17.52
CA ILE A 538 53.35 19.21 16.06
C ILE A 538 53.12 17.76 15.60
N HIS A 539 53.87 16.79 16.15
CA HIS A 539 53.69 15.38 15.80
C HIS A 539 52.29 14.86 16.18
N ASN A 540 51.81 15.17 17.38
CA ASN A 540 50.47 14.78 17.82
C ASN A 540 49.35 15.51 17.04
N LEU A 541 49.58 16.75 16.59
CA LEU A 541 48.65 17.43 15.67
C LEU A 541 48.63 16.79 14.28
N LEU A 542 49.77 16.37 13.73
CA LEU A 542 49.84 15.64 12.46
C LEU A 542 49.19 14.25 12.56
N GLU A 543 49.32 13.57 13.70
CA GLU A 543 48.62 12.32 13.98
C GLU A 543 47.10 12.52 14.04
N LYS A 544 46.62 13.57 14.72
CA LYS A 544 45.20 13.96 14.74
C LYS A 544 44.66 14.28 13.35
N VAL A 545 45.40 15.03 12.53
CA VAL A 545 45.02 15.31 11.13
C VAL A 545 44.80 14.01 10.36
N LYS A 546 45.74 13.06 10.42
CA LYS A 546 45.56 11.74 9.78
C LYS A 546 44.32 10.98 10.26
N THR A 547 43.97 11.07 11.55
CA THR A 547 42.73 10.45 12.06
C THR A 547 41.47 11.15 11.54
N VAL A 548 41.51 12.46 11.31
CA VAL A 548 40.41 13.19 10.67
C VAL A 548 40.32 12.83 9.18
N ASP A 549 41.45 12.76 8.47
CA ASP A 549 41.50 12.36 7.06
C ASP A 549 40.87 10.96 6.86
N LEU A 550 41.25 9.98 7.70
CA LEU A 550 40.68 8.62 7.67
C LEU A 550 39.18 8.57 8.00
N LEU A 551 38.70 9.40 8.93
CA LEU A 551 37.27 9.52 9.24
C LEU A 551 36.50 10.21 8.09
N GLN A 552 37.12 11.15 7.39
CA GLN A 552 36.54 11.81 6.23
C GLN A 552 36.48 10.88 5.01
N GLU A 553 37.50 10.04 4.78
CA GLU A 553 37.44 8.95 3.80
C GLU A 553 36.34 7.94 4.13
N GLN A 554 36.16 7.58 5.41
CA GLN A 554 35.08 6.68 5.80
C GLN A 554 33.71 7.31 5.57
N HIS A 555 33.50 8.57 5.97
CA HIS A 555 32.26 9.29 5.68
C HIS A 555 31.95 9.33 4.19
N GLN A 556 32.97 9.53 3.33
CA GLN A 556 32.77 9.53 1.87
C GLN A 556 32.37 8.15 1.32
N ARG A 557 32.85 7.05 1.92
CA ARG A 557 32.38 5.69 1.61
C ARG A 557 30.94 5.48 2.09
N ASP A 558 30.66 5.81 3.34
CA ASP A 558 29.33 5.67 3.95
C ASP A 558 28.26 6.48 3.18
N GLU A 559 28.63 7.69 2.71
CA GLU A 559 27.78 8.57 1.89
C GLU A 559 27.57 8.01 0.47
N GLN A 560 28.58 7.38 -0.13
CA GLN A 560 28.42 6.68 -1.43
C GLN A 560 27.53 5.45 -1.30
N GLU A 561 27.68 4.65 -0.23
CA GLU A 561 26.79 3.51 0.05
C GLU A 561 25.36 3.98 0.35
N MET A 562 25.16 5.05 1.14
CA MET A 562 23.82 5.58 1.40
C MET A 562 23.14 6.10 0.12
N ASN A 563 23.90 6.66 -0.82
CA ASN A 563 23.37 7.08 -2.11
C ASN A 563 22.99 5.88 -3.01
N SER A 564 23.79 4.81 -3.09
CA SER A 564 23.41 3.62 -3.87
C SER A 564 22.23 2.85 -3.27
N TRP A 565 22.14 2.77 -1.93
CA TRP A 565 20.94 2.25 -1.26
C TRP A 565 19.70 3.10 -1.54
N LYS A 566 19.85 4.43 -1.67
CA LYS A 566 18.75 5.32 -2.04
C LYS A 566 18.34 5.14 -3.50
N GLU A 567 19.29 5.04 -4.42
CA GLU A 567 19.02 4.74 -5.84
C GLU A 567 18.26 3.43 -6.01
N GLU A 568 18.59 2.39 -5.22
CA GLU A 568 17.85 1.12 -5.24
C GLU A 568 16.47 1.21 -4.56
N VAL A 569 16.29 2.03 -3.52
CA VAL A 569 14.95 2.32 -2.97
C VAL A 569 14.11 3.09 -3.99
N ASP A 570 14.68 4.03 -4.74
CA ASP A 570 13.99 4.76 -5.80
C ASP A 570 13.71 3.85 -7.02
N SER A 571 14.59 2.89 -7.35
CA SER A 571 14.36 1.87 -8.40
C SER A 571 13.20 0.94 -8.04
N LEU A 572 13.18 0.41 -6.80
CA LEU A 572 12.10 -0.44 -6.31
C LEU A 572 10.77 0.31 -6.20
N ASN A 573 10.80 1.61 -5.86
CA ASN A 573 9.60 2.45 -5.86
C ASN A 573 9.04 2.70 -7.27
N THR A 574 9.87 2.86 -8.31
CA THR A 574 9.33 2.98 -9.68
C THR A 574 8.72 1.66 -10.15
N LEU A 575 9.38 0.53 -9.91
CA LEU A 575 8.86 -0.81 -10.23
C LEU A 575 7.54 -1.11 -9.49
N LEU A 576 7.42 -0.76 -8.21
CA LEU A 576 6.19 -0.93 -7.43
C LEU A 576 5.05 -0.06 -7.98
N ASN A 577 5.35 1.19 -8.38
CA ASN A 577 4.37 2.06 -9.05
C ASN A 577 3.91 1.49 -10.41
N ASP A 578 4.79 0.84 -11.17
CA ASP A 578 4.42 0.21 -12.44
C ASP A 578 3.58 -1.06 -12.24
N PHE A 579 3.93 -1.93 -11.27
CA PHE A 579 3.06 -3.04 -10.89
C PHE A 579 1.69 -2.57 -10.38
N GLN A 580 1.61 -1.44 -9.66
CA GLN A 580 0.33 -0.86 -9.25
C GLN A 580 -0.52 -0.41 -10.44
N LYS A 581 0.08 0.21 -11.47
CA LYS A 581 -0.60 0.55 -12.73
C LYS A 581 -1.11 -0.70 -13.46
N ASP A 582 -0.32 -1.77 -13.51
CA ASP A 582 -0.72 -3.03 -14.13
C ASP A 582 -1.85 -3.73 -13.37
N ILE A 583 -1.83 -3.72 -12.03
CA ILE A 583 -2.91 -4.23 -11.18
C ILE A 583 -4.22 -3.47 -11.44
N ASP A 584 -4.19 -2.13 -11.44
CA ASP A 584 -5.40 -1.33 -11.66
C ASP A 584 -5.86 -1.37 -13.12
N GLY A 585 -4.93 -1.48 -14.08
CA GLY A 585 -5.24 -1.78 -15.48
C GLY A 585 -5.87 -3.16 -15.67
N SER A 586 -5.47 -4.15 -14.87
CA SER A 586 -6.09 -5.49 -14.87
C SER A 586 -7.48 -5.47 -14.24
N ARG A 587 -7.66 -4.82 -13.09
CA ARG A 587 -8.99 -4.60 -12.46
C ARG A 587 -9.95 -3.86 -13.37
N LYS A 588 -9.46 -2.88 -14.14
CA LYS A 588 -10.28 -2.18 -15.14
C LYS A 588 -10.72 -3.12 -16.27
N ARG A 589 -9.80 -3.90 -16.84
CA ARG A 589 -10.14 -4.93 -17.85
C ARG A 589 -11.11 -5.98 -17.31
N GLU A 590 -10.94 -6.41 -16.06
CA GLU A 590 -11.84 -7.33 -15.36
C GLU A 590 -13.24 -6.71 -15.18
N SER A 591 -13.34 -5.45 -14.78
CA SER A 591 -14.62 -4.72 -14.68
C SER A 591 -15.31 -4.59 -16.04
N GLU A 592 -14.57 -4.28 -17.11
CA GLU A 592 -15.09 -4.24 -18.48
C GLU A 592 -15.58 -5.62 -18.97
N LEU A 593 -14.86 -6.70 -18.64
CA LEU A 593 -15.26 -8.09 -18.90
C LEU A 593 -16.49 -8.52 -18.10
N LEU A 594 -16.61 -8.10 -16.84
CA LEU A 594 -17.79 -8.35 -16.00
C LEU A 594 -19.02 -7.62 -16.56
N VAL A 595 -18.90 -6.35 -16.94
CA VAL A 595 -19.97 -5.58 -17.58
C VAL A 595 -20.34 -6.16 -18.96
N PHE A 596 -19.38 -6.69 -19.71
CA PHE A 596 -19.68 -7.44 -20.94
C PHE A 596 -20.43 -8.74 -20.65
N THR A 597 -20.02 -9.48 -19.62
CA THR A 597 -20.66 -10.73 -19.19
C THR A 597 -22.08 -10.50 -18.68
N GLU A 598 -22.33 -9.42 -17.92
CA GLU A 598 -23.65 -8.96 -17.50
C GLU A 598 -24.55 -8.64 -18.72
N LYS A 599 -24.04 -7.85 -19.67
CA LYS A 599 -24.75 -7.54 -20.93
C LYS A 599 -25.06 -8.79 -21.75
N LEU A 600 -24.12 -9.73 -21.84
CA LEU A 600 -24.33 -11.01 -22.52
C LEU A 600 -25.39 -11.87 -21.81
N THR A 601 -25.33 -11.94 -20.48
CA THR A 601 -26.24 -12.73 -19.64
C THR A 601 -27.66 -12.19 -19.67
N THR A 602 -27.83 -10.87 -19.55
CA THR A 602 -29.14 -10.20 -19.69
C THR A 602 -29.70 -10.35 -21.10
N LYS A 603 -28.87 -10.24 -22.16
CA LYS A 603 -29.30 -10.57 -23.54
C LYS A 603 -29.75 -12.03 -23.68
N ASN A 604 -29.03 -12.96 -23.09
CA ASN A 604 -29.35 -14.39 -23.17
C ASN A 604 -30.63 -14.72 -22.38
N ALA A 605 -30.82 -14.15 -21.18
CA ALA A 605 -32.05 -14.27 -20.41
C ALA A 605 -33.26 -13.64 -21.13
N GLN A 606 -33.07 -12.49 -21.79
CA GLN A 606 -34.10 -11.89 -22.65
C GLN A 606 -34.46 -12.82 -23.83
N LEU A 607 -33.45 -13.33 -24.56
CA LEU A 607 -33.69 -14.23 -25.69
C LEU A 607 -34.33 -15.56 -25.27
N GLN A 608 -34.00 -16.09 -24.08
CA GLN A 608 -34.70 -17.24 -23.50
C GLN A 608 -36.15 -16.92 -23.14
N SER A 609 -36.42 -15.73 -22.57
CA SER A 609 -37.79 -15.27 -22.30
C SER A 609 -38.61 -15.13 -23.59
N GLU A 610 -38.03 -14.54 -24.63
CA GLU A 610 -38.65 -14.40 -25.96
C GLU A 610 -38.88 -15.77 -26.61
N THR A 611 -37.90 -16.68 -26.55
CA THR A 611 -38.02 -18.06 -27.06
C THR A 611 -39.11 -18.83 -26.32
N ASN A 612 -39.17 -18.76 -24.99
CA ASN A 612 -40.21 -19.42 -24.19
C ASN A 612 -41.61 -18.83 -24.47
N SER A 613 -41.72 -17.52 -24.69
CA SER A 613 -42.97 -16.87 -25.08
C SER A 613 -43.43 -17.30 -26.47
N LEU A 614 -42.52 -17.38 -27.44
CA LEU A 614 -42.79 -17.88 -28.79
C LEU A 614 -43.15 -19.38 -28.77
N GLN A 615 -42.49 -20.19 -27.94
CA GLN A 615 -42.83 -21.60 -27.76
C GLN A 615 -44.24 -21.76 -27.18
N MET A 616 -44.62 -21.01 -26.14
CA MET A 616 -46.00 -21.03 -25.63
C MET A 616 -47.04 -20.59 -26.66
N GLN A 617 -46.71 -19.64 -27.54
CA GLN A 617 -47.59 -19.24 -28.64
C GLN A 617 -47.70 -20.34 -29.71
N LEU A 618 -46.58 -21.00 -30.04
CA LEU A 618 -46.54 -22.13 -30.98
C LEU A 618 -47.30 -23.34 -30.43
N ASP A 619 -47.11 -23.72 -29.17
CA ASP A 619 -47.81 -24.83 -28.52
C ASP A 619 -49.33 -24.57 -28.48
N LYS A 620 -49.74 -23.32 -28.22
CA LYS A 620 -51.14 -22.90 -28.28
C LYS A 620 -51.70 -22.98 -29.70
N LEU A 621 -50.95 -22.57 -30.72
CA LEU A 621 -51.36 -22.67 -32.12
C LEU A 621 -51.47 -24.13 -32.56
N ILE A 622 -50.54 -25.00 -32.17
CA ILE A 622 -50.57 -26.45 -32.43
C ILE A 622 -51.76 -27.11 -31.73
N PHE A 623 -52.14 -26.67 -30.53
CA PHE A 623 -53.36 -27.12 -29.86
C PHE A 623 -54.61 -26.71 -30.66
N MET A 624 -54.72 -25.44 -31.05
CA MET A 624 -55.84 -24.93 -31.84
C MET A 624 -55.92 -25.56 -33.24
N GLU A 625 -54.77 -25.88 -33.86
CA GLU A 625 -54.69 -26.62 -35.12
C GLU A 625 -55.25 -28.03 -34.96
N ARG A 626 -54.82 -28.79 -33.93
CA ARG A 626 -55.38 -30.12 -33.64
C ARG A 626 -56.86 -30.08 -33.33
N GLU A 627 -57.32 -29.11 -32.56
CA GLU A 627 -58.76 -28.95 -32.27
C GLU A 627 -59.55 -28.67 -33.55
N SER A 628 -59.02 -27.83 -34.44
CA SER A 628 -59.62 -27.54 -35.75
C SER A 628 -59.59 -28.75 -36.70
N GLN A 629 -58.51 -29.54 -36.70
CA GLN A 629 -58.39 -30.79 -37.45
C GLN A 629 -59.38 -31.84 -36.95
N ASN A 630 -59.51 -32.03 -35.63
CA ASN A 630 -60.51 -32.93 -35.04
C ASN A 630 -61.94 -32.51 -35.42
N GLN A 631 -62.26 -31.22 -35.38
CA GLN A 631 -63.56 -30.71 -35.83
C GLN A 631 -63.79 -30.93 -37.32
N LEU A 632 -62.76 -30.76 -38.16
CA LEU A 632 -62.81 -31.03 -39.60
C LEU A 632 -62.98 -32.53 -39.90
N GLU A 633 -62.31 -33.42 -39.17
CA GLU A 633 -62.49 -34.87 -39.31
C GLU A 633 -63.89 -35.31 -38.91
N LEU A 634 -64.44 -34.80 -37.80
CA LEU A 634 -65.83 -35.07 -37.40
C LEU A 634 -66.84 -34.54 -38.43
N ALA A 635 -66.60 -33.35 -38.98
CA ALA A 635 -67.43 -32.79 -40.05
C ALA A 635 -67.35 -33.63 -41.35
N ASN A 636 -66.16 -34.11 -41.71
CA ASN A 636 -65.97 -35.02 -42.85
C ASN A 636 -66.64 -36.38 -42.61
N GLN A 637 -66.53 -36.98 -41.43
CA GLN A 637 -67.23 -38.22 -41.08
C GLN A 637 -68.76 -38.05 -41.18
N ALA A 638 -69.31 -36.93 -40.68
CA ALA A 638 -70.72 -36.62 -40.80
C ALA A 638 -71.16 -36.37 -42.27
N ARG A 639 -70.32 -35.70 -43.07
CA ARG A 639 -70.50 -35.51 -44.53
C ARG A 639 -70.54 -36.86 -45.24
N ASP A 640 -69.57 -37.73 -44.98
CA ASP A 640 -69.44 -39.05 -45.59
C ASP A 640 -70.61 -39.96 -45.20
N GLU A 641 -71.09 -39.89 -43.95
CA GLU A 641 -72.33 -40.53 -43.52
C GLU A 641 -73.55 -40.04 -44.30
N LEU A 642 -73.68 -38.72 -44.51
CA LEU A 642 -74.78 -38.13 -45.27
C LEU A 642 -74.70 -38.47 -46.76
N GLU A 643 -73.51 -38.49 -47.35
CA GLU A 643 -73.27 -38.91 -48.74
C GLU A 643 -73.65 -40.40 -48.92
N ASN A 644 -73.27 -41.26 -47.97
CA ASN A 644 -73.67 -42.67 -47.96
C ASN A 644 -75.17 -42.89 -47.74
N LYS A 645 -75.85 -42.05 -46.93
CA LYS A 645 -77.31 -42.08 -46.74
C LYS A 645 -78.04 -41.62 -48.01
N LEU A 646 -77.61 -40.52 -48.61
CA LEU A 646 -78.14 -39.98 -49.86
C LEU A 646 -77.98 -40.97 -51.02
N LYS A 647 -76.82 -41.64 -51.10
CA LYS A 647 -76.58 -42.68 -52.12
C LYS A 647 -77.53 -43.87 -51.95
N LYS A 648 -77.75 -44.36 -50.72
CA LYS A 648 -78.69 -45.45 -50.44
C LYS A 648 -80.15 -45.08 -50.78
N GLU A 649 -80.57 -43.85 -50.50
CA GLU A 649 -81.88 -43.34 -50.95
C GLU A 649 -81.94 -43.22 -52.48
N GLY A 650 -80.86 -42.77 -53.13
CA GLY A 650 -80.75 -42.75 -54.60
C GLY A 650 -80.87 -44.14 -55.22
N ASP A 651 -80.17 -45.13 -54.66
CA ASP A 651 -80.24 -46.54 -55.07
C ASP A 651 -81.65 -47.11 -54.82
N LEU A 652 -82.27 -46.86 -53.67
CA LEU A 652 -83.65 -47.26 -53.35
C LEU A 652 -84.68 -46.62 -54.30
N HIS A 653 -84.54 -45.33 -54.60
CA HIS A 653 -85.42 -44.61 -55.50
C HIS A 653 -85.24 -45.10 -56.94
N GLY A 654 -84.01 -45.32 -57.40
CA GLY A 654 -83.69 -45.88 -58.72
C GLY A 654 -84.28 -47.29 -58.89
N ASN A 655 -84.10 -48.18 -57.91
CA ASN A 655 -84.74 -49.50 -57.90
C ASN A 655 -86.27 -49.40 -57.95
N LYS A 656 -86.87 -48.46 -57.22
CA LYS A 656 -88.33 -48.23 -57.23
C LYS A 656 -88.82 -47.69 -58.57
N VAL A 657 -88.06 -46.80 -59.22
CA VAL A 657 -88.35 -46.32 -60.58
C VAL A 657 -88.27 -47.48 -61.58
N GLN A 658 -87.21 -48.30 -61.54
CA GLN A 658 -87.09 -49.47 -62.42
C GLN A 658 -88.23 -50.47 -62.24
N MET A 659 -88.69 -50.75 -61.01
CA MET A 659 -89.87 -51.60 -60.80
C MET A 659 -91.14 -50.98 -61.38
N LEU A 660 -91.34 -49.67 -61.23
CA LEU A 660 -92.49 -48.96 -61.82
C LEU A 660 -92.43 -48.90 -63.35
N GLU A 661 -91.24 -48.77 -63.95
CA GLU A 661 -91.03 -48.87 -65.40
C GLU A 661 -91.30 -50.27 -65.93
N MET A 662 -90.86 -51.32 -65.22
CA MET A 662 -91.17 -52.71 -65.54
C MET A 662 -92.67 -53.01 -65.42
N GLU A 663 -93.33 -52.53 -64.36
CA GLU A 663 -94.77 -52.71 -64.18
C GLU A 663 -95.56 -51.94 -65.24
N LEU A 664 -95.19 -50.69 -65.55
CA LEU A 664 -95.77 -49.90 -66.64
C LEU A 664 -95.60 -50.60 -67.99
N ALA A 665 -94.42 -51.13 -68.30
CA ALA A 665 -94.19 -51.89 -69.52
C ALA A 665 -95.03 -53.19 -69.58
N SER A 666 -95.25 -53.85 -68.44
CA SER A 666 -96.13 -55.03 -68.36
C SER A 666 -97.61 -54.70 -68.57
N GLN A 667 -98.07 -53.57 -68.00
CA GLN A 667 -99.41 -53.01 -68.18
C GLN A 667 -99.62 -52.58 -69.64
N GLN A 668 -98.66 -51.88 -70.23
CA GLN A 668 -98.71 -51.43 -71.62
C GLN A 668 -98.70 -52.61 -72.60
N LYS A 669 -97.99 -53.70 -72.27
CA LYS A 669 -98.05 -54.94 -73.04
C LYS A 669 -99.42 -55.62 -72.91
N SER A 670 -99.97 -55.78 -71.70
CA SER A 670 -101.30 -56.41 -71.53
C SER A 670 -102.41 -55.58 -72.19
N PHE A 671 -102.29 -54.26 -72.20
CA PHE A 671 -103.16 -53.35 -72.95
C PHE A 671 -103.04 -53.57 -74.47
N ALA A 672 -101.83 -53.73 -75.01
CA ALA A 672 -101.63 -54.07 -76.42
C ALA A 672 -102.22 -55.45 -76.77
N ASP A 673 -102.02 -56.46 -75.93
CA ASP A 673 -102.54 -57.83 -76.09
C ASP A 673 -104.09 -57.86 -75.97
N LEU A 674 -104.70 -56.99 -75.16
CA LEU A 674 -106.16 -56.79 -75.11
C LEU A 674 -106.68 -56.02 -76.33
N ASN A 675 -105.93 -55.04 -76.83
CA ASN A 675 -106.32 -54.25 -78.00
C ASN A 675 -106.27 -55.08 -79.29
N THR A 676 -105.28 -55.96 -79.46
CA THR A 676 -105.29 -56.96 -80.55
C THR A 676 -106.47 -57.91 -80.41
N LYS A 677 -106.81 -58.36 -79.18
CA LYS A 677 -108.02 -59.17 -78.94
C LYS A 677 -109.33 -58.45 -79.31
N ALA A 678 -109.40 -57.14 -79.08
CA ALA A 678 -110.56 -56.33 -79.45
C ALA A 678 -110.70 -56.19 -80.98
N GLU A 679 -109.58 -55.98 -81.69
CA GLU A 679 -109.56 -55.95 -83.15
C GLU A 679 -109.85 -57.34 -83.77
N GLU A 680 -109.31 -58.44 -83.23
CA GLU A 680 -109.66 -59.81 -83.63
C GLU A 680 -111.18 -60.08 -83.55
N LEU A 681 -111.81 -59.71 -82.43
CA LEU A 681 -113.26 -59.89 -82.24
C LEU A 681 -114.10 -58.99 -83.15
N LYS A 682 -113.60 -57.80 -83.47
CA LYS A 682 -114.21 -56.83 -84.38
C LYS A 682 -114.10 -57.30 -85.84
N ASP A 683 -112.98 -57.89 -86.23
CA ASP A 683 -112.81 -58.51 -87.53
C ASP A 683 -113.64 -59.79 -87.67
N GLU A 684 -113.72 -60.66 -86.65
CA GLU A 684 -114.62 -61.82 -86.67
C GLU A 684 -116.10 -61.38 -86.73
N LEU A 685 -116.50 -60.31 -86.03
CA LEU A 685 -117.84 -59.74 -86.18
C LEU A 685 -118.08 -59.18 -87.60
N MET A 686 -117.03 -58.71 -88.30
CA MET A 686 -117.09 -58.32 -89.71
C MET A 686 -117.09 -59.51 -90.67
N THR A 687 -116.37 -60.61 -90.40
CA THR A 687 -116.45 -61.85 -91.20
C THR A 687 -117.83 -62.50 -91.05
N GLN A 688 -118.41 -62.52 -89.84
CA GLN A 688 -119.76 -63.01 -89.60
C GLN A 688 -120.82 -62.14 -90.29
N LYS A 689 -120.73 -60.80 -90.22
CA LYS A 689 -121.58 -59.90 -91.03
C LYS A 689 -121.45 -60.18 -92.53
N ARG A 690 -120.23 -60.42 -93.05
CA ARG A 690 -119.99 -60.81 -94.45
C ARG A 690 -120.60 -62.18 -94.78
N LYS A 691 -120.48 -63.19 -93.90
CA LYS A 691 -121.11 -64.52 -94.04
C LYS A 691 -122.64 -64.42 -94.07
N HIS A 692 -123.27 -63.70 -93.15
CA HIS A 692 -124.73 -63.52 -93.16
C HIS A 692 -125.22 -62.78 -94.42
N ALA A 693 -124.48 -61.76 -94.88
CA ALA A 693 -124.78 -61.07 -96.14
C ALA A 693 -124.57 -61.96 -97.39
N ALA A 694 -123.61 -62.89 -97.35
CA ALA A 694 -123.40 -63.89 -98.39
C ALA A 694 -124.55 -64.92 -98.41
N ASN A 695 -124.90 -65.50 -97.26
CA ASN A 695 -125.98 -66.48 -97.13
C ASN A 695 -127.34 -65.90 -97.54
N LEU A 696 -127.62 -64.63 -97.24
CA LEU A 696 -128.84 -63.95 -97.72
C LEU A 696 -128.86 -63.79 -99.25
N LYS A 697 -127.73 -63.45 -99.88
CA LYS A 697 -127.62 -63.40 -101.34
C LYS A 697 -127.72 -64.79 -101.98
N ASP A 698 -127.20 -65.81 -101.30
CA ASP A 698 -127.23 -67.20 -101.77
C ASP A 698 -128.64 -67.80 -101.70
N LEU A 699 -129.35 -67.69 -100.56
CA LEU A 699 -130.78 -68.07 -100.47
C LEU A 699 -131.62 -67.37 -101.54
N THR A 700 -131.36 -66.07 -101.78
CA THR A 700 -132.06 -65.29 -102.81
C THR A 700 -131.76 -65.82 -104.22
N LYS A 701 -130.51 -66.22 -104.51
CA LYS A 701 -130.14 -66.89 -105.76
C LYS A 701 -130.81 -68.25 -105.91
N GLN A 702 -130.73 -69.13 -104.90
CA GLN A 702 -131.26 -70.49 -104.95
C GLN A 702 -132.76 -70.50 -105.25
N LEU A 703 -133.54 -69.61 -104.62
CA LEU A 703 -134.98 -69.45 -104.85
C LEU A 703 -135.32 -68.95 -106.29
N GLN A 704 -134.41 -68.20 -106.92
CA GLN A 704 -134.59 -67.66 -108.26
C GLN A 704 -134.03 -68.59 -109.36
N GLN A 705 -133.02 -69.39 -109.05
CA GLN A 705 -132.32 -70.29 -109.97
C GLN A 705 -133.00 -71.66 -110.07
N ALA A 706 -133.66 -72.13 -109.00
CA ALA A 706 -134.57 -73.29 -109.04
C ALA A 706 -135.79 -73.13 -109.98
N ARG A 707 -136.02 -71.91 -110.51
CA ARG A 707 -137.06 -71.63 -111.53
C ARG A 707 -136.54 -71.57 -112.98
N ARG A 708 -135.23 -71.78 -113.23
CA ARG A 708 -134.65 -71.74 -114.58
C ARG A 708 -133.62 -72.84 -114.81
N LYS A 709 -134.15 -74.05 -115.03
CA LYS A 709 -133.47 -75.23 -115.59
C LYS A 709 -132.41 -75.86 -114.67
N LEU A 710 -132.16 -77.18 -114.68
CA LEU A 710 -132.37 -78.22 -115.72
C LEU A 710 -131.48 -78.01 -116.95
N ASP A 711 -130.18 -77.77 -116.72
CA ASP A 711 -129.08 -78.01 -117.68
C ASP A 711 -127.74 -78.07 -116.89
N ASN A 712 -127.10 -79.25 -116.90
CA ASN A 712 -125.67 -79.56 -116.68
C ASN A 712 -124.91 -79.22 -115.36
N LEU A 713 -124.75 -80.27 -114.52
CA LEU A 713 -123.50 -80.96 -114.14
C LEU A 713 -122.21 -80.23 -113.64
N GLU A 714 -121.66 -80.82 -112.56
CA GLU A 714 -120.24 -81.09 -112.22
C GLU A 714 -119.15 -79.99 -112.02
N ASN A 715 -118.53 -80.06 -110.82
CA ASN A 715 -117.09 -80.06 -110.49
C ASN A 715 -116.07 -79.10 -111.19
N GLY A 716 -115.24 -78.41 -110.38
CA GLY A 716 -113.99 -77.79 -110.87
C GLY A 716 -113.18 -76.96 -109.85
N SER A 717 -112.04 -77.49 -109.41
CA SER A 717 -111.01 -76.90 -108.53
C SER A 717 -110.27 -75.66 -109.09
N CYS A 718 -109.69 -74.74 -108.27
CA CYS A 718 -108.23 -74.69 -107.97
C CYS A 718 -107.63 -73.42 -107.26
N ASP A 719 -106.74 -73.68 -106.28
CA ASP A 719 -105.33 -73.21 -106.12
C ASP A 719 -104.86 -71.87 -105.44
N LYS A 720 -103.66 -71.99 -104.83
CA LYS A 720 -102.50 -71.06 -104.58
C LYS A 720 -102.29 -70.09 -103.38
N GLU A 721 -101.55 -70.60 -102.38
CA GLU A 721 -100.22 -70.18 -101.81
C GLU A 721 -99.71 -68.70 -101.72
N VAL A 722 -98.98 -68.34 -100.63
CA VAL A 722 -97.48 -68.27 -100.51
C VAL A 722 -97.00 -67.68 -99.14
N SER A 723 -95.84 -68.16 -98.64
CA SER A 723 -95.20 -67.97 -97.30
C SER A 723 -94.21 -66.79 -97.11
N SER A 724 -93.66 -66.56 -95.89
CA SER A 724 -92.19 -66.50 -95.58
C SER A 724 -91.81 -66.32 -94.07
N MET A 725 -90.50 -66.33 -93.70
CA MET A 725 -89.90 -66.45 -92.33
C MET A 725 -88.50 -65.76 -92.11
N GLY A 726 -87.95 -65.68 -90.87
CA GLY A 726 -86.52 -65.28 -90.59
C GLY A 726 -86.02 -65.24 -89.09
N SER A 727 -84.69 -65.39 -88.82
CA SER A 727 -83.99 -65.43 -87.46
C SER A 727 -82.44 -65.59 -87.57
N ARG A 728 -81.49 -65.56 -86.59
CA ARG A 728 -81.22 -65.02 -85.20
C ARG A 728 -79.75 -65.42 -84.74
N SER A 729 -78.94 -64.64 -83.97
CA SER A 729 -77.65 -65.17 -83.36
C SER A 729 -76.83 -64.33 -82.30
N SER A 730 -76.15 -65.02 -81.35
CA SER A 730 -74.86 -64.75 -80.59
C SER A 730 -74.68 -63.48 -79.68
N SER A 731 -73.65 -63.22 -78.81
CA SER A 731 -72.34 -63.85 -78.36
C SER A 731 -71.92 -63.53 -76.86
N SER A 732 -70.63 -63.61 -76.41
CA SER A 732 -70.16 -63.62 -74.98
C SER A 732 -68.72 -63.04 -74.63
N GLY A 733 -68.44 -62.53 -73.40
CA GLY A 733 -67.07 -62.63 -72.73
C GLY A 733 -66.36 -61.50 -71.88
N SER A 734 -66.44 -61.53 -70.53
CA SER A 734 -65.47 -61.25 -69.38
C SER A 734 -64.32 -60.17 -69.25
N LEU A 735 -64.43 -59.27 -68.23
CA LEU A 735 -63.52 -58.73 -67.14
C LEU A 735 -62.02 -58.21 -67.24
N ASN A 736 -61.78 -57.04 -66.57
CA ASN A 736 -60.60 -56.53 -65.77
C ASN A 736 -59.15 -56.43 -66.35
N ALA A 737 -58.22 -55.53 -65.94
CA ALA A 737 -58.14 -54.34 -65.02
C ALA A 737 -56.99 -53.36 -65.45
N ARG A 738 -56.68 -52.27 -64.69
CA ARG A 738 -55.81 -51.12 -65.11
C ARG A 738 -54.46 -51.00 -64.36
N SER A 739 -53.42 -50.49 -65.04
CA SER A 739 -52.30 -49.73 -64.45
C SER A 739 -51.66 -48.78 -65.50
N SER A 740 -50.96 -47.72 -65.07
CA SER A 740 -50.23 -46.76 -65.93
C SER A 740 -49.28 -45.90 -65.08
N ASN A 741 -48.08 -45.60 -65.59
CA ASN A 741 -47.12 -44.61 -65.10
C ASN A 741 -46.12 -44.28 -66.24
N GLU A 742 -45.67 -43.02 -66.31
CA GLU A 742 -44.74 -42.41 -67.28
C GLU A 742 -43.81 -41.43 -66.51
N ASP A 743 -42.64 -40.99 -66.97
CA ASP A 743 -41.66 -41.49 -67.97
C ASP A 743 -40.27 -40.86 -67.65
N ARG A 744 -39.30 -40.88 -68.57
CA ARG A 744 -37.87 -40.56 -68.39
C ARG A 744 -37.46 -39.11 -68.72
N SER A 745 -36.36 -38.68 -68.09
CA SER A 745 -35.10 -38.11 -68.65
C SER A 745 -34.95 -37.89 -70.18
N PRO A 746 -34.01 -37.04 -70.71
CA PRO A 746 -32.85 -36.39 -70.03
C PRO A 746 -32.39 -34.98 -70.55
N GLU A 747 -31.15 -34.58 -70.17
CA GLU A 747 -30.12 -33.80 -70.93
C GLU A 747 -30.00 -32.24 -70.94
N ASN A 748 -28.98 -31.76 -70.19
CA ASN A 748 -27.70 -31.14 -70.68
C ASN A 748 -27.47 -29.59 -70.77
N THR A 749 -26.25 -29.20 -70.35
CA THR A 749 -25.37 -28.06 -70.77
C THR A 749 -25.28 -26.76 -69.92
N GLY A 750 -24.08 -26.46 -69.38
CA GLY A 750 -23.51 -25.08 -69.42
C GLY A 750 -22.81 -24.47 -68.18
N SER A 751 -21.46 -24.35 -68.21
CA SER A 751 -20.59 -23.45 -67.39
C SER A 751 -20.49 -23.64 -65.85
N SER A 752 -19.35 -23.40 -65.17
CA SER A 752 -17.93 -23.20 -65.58
C SER A 752 -16.98 -23.28 -64.34
N VAL A 753 -15.65 -23.39 -64.54
CA VAL A 753 -14.53 -23.21 -63.56
C VAL A 753 -14.39 -24.30 -62.45
N VAL A 754 -13.21 -24.75 -61.95
CA VAL A 754 -11.88 -25.15 -62.53
C VAL A 754 -10.99 -25.69 -61.37
N VAL A 755 -10.29 -26.84 -61.55
CA VAL A 755 -8.96 -27.29 -60.98
C VAL A 755 -8.72 -27.20 -59.43
N ASP A 756 -8.07 -28.10 -58.68
CA ASP A 756 -7.03 -29.13 -58.95
C ASP A 756 -7.13 -30.39 -58.02
N HIS A 757 -6.18 -31.33 -58.12
CA HIS A 757 -5.95 -32.45 -57.18
C HIS A 757 -4.62 -32.32 -56.41
N PHE A 758 -4.60 -32.63 -55.10
CA PHE A 758 -3.39 -32.95 -54.33
C PHE A 758 -3.63 -34.16 -53.40
N PRO A 759 -2.60 -34.96 -53.03
CA PRO A 759 -2.78 -36.28 -52.43
C PRO A 759 -2.94 -36.26 -50.91
N GLU A 760 -3.74 -37.18 -50.38
CA GLU A 760 -3.93 -37.37 -48.94
C GLU A 760 -2.71 -38.06 -48.30
N VAL A 761 -2.06 -37.39 -47.35
CA VAL A 761 -0.94 -37.95 -46.57
C VAL A 761 -1.50 -38.78 -45.41
N ASP A 762 -1.00 -40.02 -45.28
CA ASP A 762 -1.44 -40.95 -44.23
C ASP A 762 -1.28 -40.37 -42.82
N LYS A 763 -2.42 -40.22 -42.14
CA LYS A 763 -2.55 -39.66 -40.79
C LYS A 763 -1.76 -40.48 -39.76
N THR A 764 -1.59 -41.79 -39.97
CA THR A 764 -0.80 -42.66 -39.07
C THR A 764 0.70 -42.32 -39.13
N VAL A 765 1.24 -42.12 -40.34
CA VAL A 765 2.65 -41.74 -40.57
C VAL A 765 2.94 -40.35 -40.01
N LEU A 766 1.98 -39.41 -40.12
CA LEU A 766 2.08 -38.09 -39.51
C LEU A 766 2.08 -38.18 -37.97
N ILE A 767 1.20 -38.98 -37.37
CA ILE A 767 1.16 -39.22 -35.91
C ILE A 767 2.47 -39.86 -35.43
N GLU A 768 3.01 -40.87 -36.11
CA GLU A 768 4.32 -41.44 -35.76
C GLU A 768 5.44 -40.39 -35.84
N ARG A 769 5.43 -39.53 -36.87
CA ARG A 769 6.44 -38.47 -37.03
C ARG A 769 6.34 -37.46 -35.90
N ILE A 770 5.14 -37.09 -35.47
CA ILE A 770 4.88 -36.23 -34.30
C ILE A 770 5.39 -36.90 -33.03
N VAL A 771 5.05 -38.17 -32.76
CA VAL A 771 5.51 -38.90 -31.56
C VAL A 771 7.03 -39.08 -31.55
N ARG A 772 7.67 -39.32 -32.70
CA ARG A 772 9.14 -39.36 -32.83
C ARG A 772 9.77 -37.99 -32.59
N LEU A 773 9.17 -36.90 -33.06
CA LEU A 773 9.63 -35.54 -32.79
C LEU A 773 9.44 -35.16 -31.31
N GLN A 774 8.31 -35.49 -30.70
CA GLN A 774 8.04 -35.27 -29.27
C GLN A 774 9.03 -36.04 -28.39
N LYS A 775 9.33 -37.32 -28.69
CA LYS A 775 10.38 -38.08 -27.97
C LYS A 775 11.79 -37.53 -28.19
N ALA A 776 12.09 -36.97 -29.36
CA ALA A 776 13.35 -36.28 -29.62
C ALA A 776 13.43 -34.92 -28.91
N HIS A 777 12.31 -34.23 -28.74
CA HIS A 777 12.20 -32.97 -27.99
C HIS A 777 12.33 -33.20 -26.48
N ALA A 778 11.64 -34.21 -25.92
CA ALA A 778 11.75 -34.59 -24.52
C ALA A 778 13.21 -34.88 -24.12
N ARG A 779 13.92 -35.71 -24.89
CA ARG A 779 15.36 -35.98 -24.67
C ARG A 779 16.27 -34.76 -24.80
N LYS A 780 15.86 -33.75 -25.57
CA LYS A 780 16.58 -32.46 -25.63
C LYS A 780 16.28 -31.61 -24.39
N ASN A 781 15.04 -31.61 -23.90
CA ASN A 781 14.65 -30.96 -22.64
C ASN A 781 15.39 -31.57 -21.45
N GLU A 782 15.32 -32.90 -21.27
CA GLU A 782 16.08 -33.66 -20.25
C GLU A 782 17.58 -33.32 -20.29
N LYS A 783 18.16 -33.14 -21.49
CA LYS A 783 19.57 -32.78 -21.64
C LYS A 783 19.88 -31.31 -21.37
N MET A 784 18.91 -30.42 -21.63
CA MET A 784 18.97 -28.99 -21.37
C MET A 784 18.87 -28.72 -19.86
N GLU A 785 17.86 -29.30 -19.20
CA GLU A 785 17.70 -29.32 -17.74
C GLU A 785 18.97 -29.84 -17.03
N PHE A 786 19.53 -30.97 -17.47
CA PHE A 786 20.80 -31.50 -16.96
C PHE A 786 21.98 -30.52 -17.13
N MET A 787 22.02 -29.77 -18.25
CA MET A 787 23.07 -28.78 -18.50
C MET A 787 22.88 -27.52 -17.64
N GLU A 788 21.64 -27.07 -17.47
CA GLU A 788 21.29 -25.95 -16.60
C GLU A 788 21.63 -26.25 -15.14
N ASP A 789 21.31 -27.44 -14.62
CA ASP A 789 21.67 -27.83 -13.26
C ASP A 789 23.18 -27.98 -13.07
N HIS A 790 23.91 -28.49 -14.06
CA HIS A 790 25.37 -28.50 -14.04
C HIS A 790 25.96 -27.07 -14.07
N ILE A 791 25.36 -26.15 -14.83
CA ILE A 791 25.76 -24.73 -14.85
C ILE A 791 25.45 -24.05 -13.50
N LYS A 792 24.27 -24.26 -12.91
CA LYS A 792 23.91 -23.80 -11.56
C LYS A 792 24.93 -24.29 -10.53
N GLN A 793 25.28 -25.59 -10.58
CA GLN A 793 26.28 -26.17 -9.69
C GLN A 793 27.68 -25.56 -9.90
N LEU A 794 28.08 -25.27 -11.15
CA LEU A 794 29.37 -24.65 -11.46
C LEU A 794 29.44 -23.18 -11.01
N VAL A 795 28.35 -22.43 -11.16
CA VAL A 795 28.21 -21.06 -10.64
C VAL A 795 28.26 -21.03 -9.11
N GLU A 796 27.62 -22.01 -8.47
CA GLU A 796 27.62 -22.17 -7.02
C GLU A 796 29.01 -22.56 -6.47
N GLU A 797 29.73 -23.45 -7.17
CA GLU A 797 31.15 -23.75 -6.95
C GLU A 797 32.04 -22.51 -7.07
N ILE A 798 31.83 -21.69 -8.12
CA ILE A 798 32.56 -20.43 -8.33
C ILE A 798 32.26 -19.44 -7.20
N ARG A 799 31.00 -19.21 -6.84
CA ARG A 799 30.60 -18.34 -5.71
C ARG A 799 31.25 -18.78 -4.41
N LYS A 800 31.28 -20.08 -4.11
CA LYS A 800 31.96 -20.64 -2.92
C LYS A 800 33.46 -20.40 -2.96
N LYS A 801 34.13 -20.66 -4.09
CA LYS A 801 35.57 -20.40 -4.26
C LYS A 801 35.91 -18.91 -4.15
N THR A 802 35.12 -18.03 -4.75
CA THR A 802 35.27 -16.57 -4.63
C THR A 802 35.09 -16.11 -3.18
N LYS A 803 34.07 -16.61 -2.46
CA LYS A 803 33.86 -16.29 -1.03
C LYS A 803 35.00 -16.81 -0.13
N ILE A 804 35.58 -17.96 -0.46
CA ILE A 804 36.78 -18.47 0.20
C ILE A 804 37.97 -17.54 -0.07
N ILE A 805 38.24 -17.20 -1.33
CA ILE A 805 39.33 -16.28 -1.74
C ILE A 805 39.18 -14.92 -1.04
N GLN A 806 37.98 -14.34 -1.03
CA GLN A 806 37.68 -13.12 -0.27
C GLN A 806 37.94 -13.29 1.23
N SER A 807 37.59 -14.43 1.84
CA SER A 807 37.88 -14.71 3.26
C SER A 807 39.35 -15.01 3.57
N TYR A 808 40.19 -15.28 2.57
CA TYR A 808 41.65 -15.29 2.70
C TYR A 808 42.22 -13.87 2.56
N ILE A 809 41.82 -13.13 1.52
CA ILE A 809 42.25 -11.73 1.28
C ILE A 809 41.88 -10.80 2.46
N LEU A 810 40.73 -11.01 3.09
CA LEU A 810 40.27 -10.24 4.27
C LEU A 810 40.83 -10.76 5.61
N ARG A 811 41.70 -11.77 5.59
CA ARG A 811 42.28 -12.41 6.79
C ARG A 811 43.81 -12.37 6.80
N GLU A 812 44.43 -12.34 5.63
CA GLU A 812 45.86 -12.12 5.47
C GLU A 812 46.14 -10.63 5.23
N GLU A 813 46.80 -10.00 6.20
CA GLU A 813 47.34 -8.65 6.02
C GLU A 813 48.40 -8.65 4.89
N ALA A 814 48.55 -7.50 4.21
CA ALA A 814 49.41 -7.33 3.04
C ALA A 814 50.92 -7.44 3.35
N GLY A 815 51.37 -8.66 3.63
CA GLY A 815 52.75 -9.00 3.99
C GLY A 815 53.02 -10.51 4.14
N THR A 816 52.01 -11.33 4.46
CA THR A 816 52.19 -12.79 4.67
C THR A 816 52.58 -13.57 3.42
N LEU A 817 52.34 -13.02 2.22
CA LEU A 817 52.72 -13.63 0.94
C LEU A 817 54.24 -13.58 0.65
N SER A 818 55.05 -13.03 1.56
CA SER A 818 56.50 -13.18 1.54
C SER A 818 56.86 -14.63 1.86
N SER A 819 57.27 -15.42 0.85
CA SER A 819 57.69 -16.82 1.03
C SER A 819 58.69 -16.96 2.18
N GLU A 820 58.62 -18.05 2.97
CA GLU A 820 59.53 -18.30 4.09
C GLU A 820 61.02 -18.19 3.69
N ALA A 821 61.38 -18.56 2.45
CA ALA A 821 62.74 -18.41 1.92
C ALA A 821 63.19 -16.94 1.76
N SER A 822 62.25 -16.00 1.59
CA SER A 822 62.51 -14.56 1.51
C SER A 822 62.70 -13.94 2.90
N ASP A 823 61.91 -14.34 3.90
CA ASP A 823 62.08 -13.88 5.27
C ASP A 823 63.26 -14.56 5.96
N PHE A 824 63.57 -15.83 5.65
CA PHE A 824 64.81 -16.47 6.08
C PHE A 824 66.04 -15.74 5.50
N ASN A 825 65.95 -15.22 4.26
CA ASN A 825 66.97 -14.34 3.69
C ASN A 825 67.04 -12.97 4.39
N LYS A 826 65.90 -12.30 4.67
CA LYS A 826 65.90 -11.06 5.49
C LYS A 826 66.59 -11.29 6.82
N VAL A 827 66.20 -12.33 7.56
CA VAL A 827 66.80 -12.70 8.85
C VAL A 827 68.29 -13.05 8.70
N HIS A 828 68.70 -13.66 7.60
CA HIS A 828 70.13 -13.86 7.30
C HIS A 828 70.88 -12.56 7.02
N LEU A 829 70.30 -11.58 6.32
CA LEU A 829 70.89 -10.24 6.18
C LEU A 829 70.92 -9.49 7.52
N SER A 830 69.89 -9.61 8.36
CA SER A 830 69.85 -9.02 9.71
C SER A 830 70.87 -9.64 10.67
N ARG A 831 71.15 -10.95 10.55
CA ARG A 831 72.10 -11.66 11.41
C ARG A 831 73.55 -11.63 10.89
N ARG A 832 73.75 -11.54 9.57
CA ARG A 832 75.08 -11.41 8.95
C ARG A 832 75.48 -9.94 8.89
N GLY A 833 75.83 -9.40 10.05
CA GLY A 833 76.29 -8.02 10.21
C GLY A 833 77.41 -7.66 9.22
N GLY A 834 77.39 -6.42 8.76
CA GLY A 834 78.34 -5.87 7.80
C GLY A 834 77.95 -4.45 7.37
N ILE A 835 78.76 -3.87 6.48
CA ILE A 835 78.70 -2.47 6.01
C ILE A 835 77.28 -1.98 5.67
N MET A 836 76.48 -2.76 4.92
CA MET A 836 75.09 -2.38 4.58
C MET A 836 74.14 -2.39 5.80
N ALA A 837 74.28 -3.33 6.73
CA ALA A 837 73.45 -3.37 7.95
C ALA A 837 73.77 -2.17 8.87
N SER A 838 75.05 -1.76 8.93
CA SER A 838 75.51 -0.59 9.69
C SER A 838 75.14 0.76 9.05
N LEU A 839 74.58 0.77 7.84
CA LEU A 839 74.03 1.98 7.19
C LEU A 839 72.54 2.19 7.48
N TYR A 840 71.76 1.10 7.60
CA TYR A 840 70.32 1.17 7.87
C TYR A 840 69.94 0.98 9.35
N THR A 841 70.88 0.51 10.19
CA THR A 841 70.70 0.44 11.65
C THR A 841 71.62 1.44 12.34
N SER A 842 71.12 2.12 13.37
CA SER A 842 71.84 3.18 14.10
C SER A 842 72.88 2.64 15.10
N HIS A 843 73.48 1.48 14.82
CA HIS A 843 74.56 0.88 15.60
C HIS A 843 75.79 0.64 14.71
N PRO A 844 76.92 1.34 14.96
CA PRO A 844 78.15 1.12 14.22
C PRO A 844 78.82 -0.18 14.67
N ALA A 845 78.37 -1.30 14.10
CA ALA A 845 78.83 -2.64 14.46
C ALA A 845 80.09 -3.11 13.70
N ASP A 846 80.54 -2.34 12.69
CA ASP A 846 81.56 -2.75 11.72
C ASP A 846 82.62 -1.65 11.50
N SER A 847 83.86 -1.92 11.89
CA SER A 847 85.00 -1.00 11.72
C SER A 847 85.40 -0.79 10.25
N GLY A 848 84.81 -1.52 9.29
CA GLY A 848 85.00 -1.30 7.86
C GLY A 848 84.21 -0.13 7.28
N LEU A 849 83.21 0.41 7.98
CA LEU A 849 82.40 1.54 7.50
C LEU A 849 83.10 2.89 7.73
N THR A 850 84.00 3.27 6.82
CA THR A 850 84.60 4.61 6.82
C THR A 850 83.60 5.67 6.32
N LEU A 851 83.76 6.92 6.76
CA LEU A 851 82.92 8.05 6.31
C LEU A 851 82.93 8.21 4.78
N GLU A 852 84.11 8.06 4.17
CA GLU A 852 84.29 8.13 2.71
C GLU A 852 83.50 7.02 1.98
N LEU A 853 83.55 5.77 2.49
CA LEU A 853 82.77 4.66 1.93
C LEU A 853 81.26 4.87 2.14
N SER A 854 80.84 5.43 3.28
CA SER A 854 79.43 5.74 3.54
C SER A 854 78.88 6.83 2.60
N LEU A 855 79.68 7.85 2.27
CA LEU A 855 79.32 8.90 1.31
C LEU A 855 79.29 8.37 -0.13
N GLU A 856 80.20 7.48 -0.48
CA GLU A 856 80.24 6.83 -1.80
C GLU A 856 79.07 5.85 -2.01
N ILE A 857 78.68 5.11 -0.96
CA ILE A 857 77.46 4.27 -1.00
C ILE A 857 76.21 5.14 -1.11
N ASN A 858 76.12 6.26 -0.37
CA ASN A 858 75.01 7.20 -0.51
C ASN A 858 74.93 7.81 -1.91
N ARG A 859 76.05 8.22 -2.52
CA ARG A 859 76.08 8.69 -3.91
C ARG A 859 75.59 7.64 -4.91
N LYS A 860 76.00 6.38 -4.74
CA LYS A 860 75.55 5.27 -5.61
C LYS A 860 74.08 4.93 -5.42
N LEU A 861 73.59 4.93 -4.18
CA LEU A 861 72.16 4.76 -3.88
C LEU A 861 71.33 5.91 -4.46
N GLN A 862 71.79 7.16 -4.31
CA GLN A 862 71.13 8.33 -4.91
C GLN A 862 71.08 8.21 -6.44
N ALA A 863 72.20 7.90 -7.11
CA ALA A 863 72.22 7.75 -8.56
C ALA A 863 71.30 6.61 -9.08
N VAL A 864 71.23 5.48 -8.36
CA VAL A 864 70.29 4.39 -8.66
C VAL A 864 68.84 4.81 -8.42
N LEU A 865 68.57 5.61 -7.39
CA LEU A 865 67.23 6.10 -7.06
C LEU A 865 66.76 7.17 -8.06
N GLU A 866 67.66 8.05 -8.52
CA GLU A 866 67.43 9.02 -9.60
C GLU A 866 67.15 8.32 -10.95
N ASP A 867 67.95 7.32 -11.32
CA ASP A 867 67.72 6.47 -12.51
C ASP A 867 66.40 5.67 -12.41
N THR A 868 66.07 5.16 -11.21
CA THR A 868 64.81 4.44 -10.96
C THR A 868 63.60 5.38 -11.01
N LEU A 869 63.69 6.60 -10.48
CA LEU A 869 62.64 7.61 -10.60
C LEU A 869 62.45 8.04 -12.07
N LEU A 870 63.54 8.29 -12.80
CA LEU A 870 63.50 8.63 -14.22
C LEU A 870 62.81 7.52 -15.03
N LYS A 871 63.18 6.26 -14.80
CA LYS A 871 62.54 5.09 -15.44
C LYS A 871 61.06 4.96 -15.08
N ASN A 872 60.67 5.21 -13.83
CA ASN A 872 59.26 5.20 -13.42
C ASN A 872 58.44 6.34 -14.04
N ILE A 873 59.04 7.53 -14.21
CA ILE A 873 58.42 8.64 -14.94
C ILE A 873 58.23 8.26 -16.42
N THR A 874 59.27 7.76 -17.08
CA THR A 874 59.18 7.30 -18.48
C THR A 874 58.18 6.15 -18.66
N LEU A 875 58.10 5.21 -17.70
CA LEU A 875 57.08 4.15 -17.71
C LEU A 875 55.67 4.71 -17.54
N LYS A 876 55.47 5.71 -16.68
CA LYS A 876 54.18 6.40 -16.52
C LYS A 876 53.75 7.11 -17.80
N ASP A 877 54.65 7.84 -18.43
CA ASP A 877 54.38 8.57 -19.69
C ASP A 877 54.07 7.59 -20.84
N ASN A 878 54.81 6.46 -20.92
CA ASN A 878 54.53 5.37 -21.86
C ASN A 878 53.17 4.72 -21.61
N LEU A 879 52.79 4.49 -20.35
CA LEU A 879 51.53 3.86 -19.97
C LEU A 879 50.34 4.82 -20.21
N GLN A 880 50.52 6.12 -19.98
CA GLN A 880 49.54 7.15 -20.35
C GLN A 880 49.38 7.26 -21.87
N THR A 881 50.48 7.19 -22.63
CA THR A 881 50.46 7.14 -24.10
C THR A 881 49.71 5.91 -24.61
N LEU A 882 50.00 4.72 -24.04
CA LEU A 882 49.27 3.49 -24.35
C LEU A 882 47.78 3.59 -24.01
N GLY A 883 47.43 4.23 -22.89
CA GLY A 883 46.04 4.53 -22.53
C GLY A 883 45.33 5.37 -23.60
N THR A 884 45.96 6.46 -24.06
CA THR A 884 45.37 7.29 -25.14
C THR A 884 45.24 6.56 -26.47
N GLU A 885 46.15 5.64 -26.78
CA GLU A 885 46.06 4.80 -27.99
C GLU A 885 44.98 3.72 -27.86
N ILE A 886 44.78 3.14 -26.67
CA ILE A 886 43.67 2.23 -26.37
C ILE A 886 42.33 2.97 -26.52
N GLU A 887 42.17 4.19 -25.98
CA GLU A 887 40.98 5.01 -26.21
C GLU A 887 40.74 5.30 -27.69
N ARG A 888 41.80 5.59 -28.45
CA ARG A 888 41.73 5.84 -29.89
C ARG A 888 41.27 4.60 -30.66
N LEU A 889 41.78 3.42 -30.29
CA LEU A 889 41.40 2.13 -30.88
C LEU A 889 39.97 1.72 -30.50
N ILE A 890 39.54 1.95 -29.26
CA ILE A 890 38.14 1.71 -28.83
C ILE A 890 37.17 2.60 -29.62
N LYS A 891 37.50 3.88 -29.82
CA LYS A 891 36.69 4.79 -30.67
C LYS A 891 36.63 4.28 -32.12
N GLN A 892 37.75 3.87 -32.71
CA GLN A 892 37.75 3.30 -34.06
C GLN A 892 36.99 1.96 -34.17
N GLN A 893 37.07 1.09 -33.16
CA GLN A 893 36.27 -0.12 -33.11
C GLN A 893 34.78 0.23 -33.07
N HIS A 894 34.37 1.18 -32.24
CA HIS A 894 32.97 1.59 -32.14
C HIS A 894 32.46 2.26 -33.43
N GLU A 895 33.26 3.09 -34.10
CA GLU A 895 32.95 3.64 -35.43
C GLU A 895 32.80 2.52 -36.49
N LEU A 896 33.65 1.49 -36.45
CA LEU A 896 33.55 0.33 -37.35
C LEU A 896 32.32 -0.52 -37.04
N GLU A 897 31.99 -0.77 -35.78
CA GLU A 897 30.77 -1.48 -35.35
C GLU A 897 29.49 -0.71 -35.72
N GLN A 898 29.50 0.62 -35.65
CA GLN A 898 28.39 1.45 -36.13
C GLN A 898 28.23 1.34 -37.65
N ARG A 899 29.33 1.44 -38.42
CA ARG A 899 29.29 1.28 -39.89
C ARG A 899 28.85 -0.13 -40.32
N LEU A 900 29.28 -1.16 -39.62
CA LEU A 900 28.94 -2.56 -39.92
C LEU A 900 27.50 -2.92 -39.50
N LYS A 901 26.82 -2.04 -38.75
CA LYS A 901 25.35 -2.08 -38.52
C LYS A 901 24.55 -1.28 -39.55
N GLN A 902 25.22 -0.53 -40.43
CA GLN A 902 24.62 0.30 -41.48
C GLN A 902 24.78 -0.30 -42.89
N THR A 903 25.32 -1.53 -42.98
CA THR A 903 25.56 -2.30 -44.22
C THR A 903 24.89 -3.65 -44.16
#